data_AF-A0A940A3K8-F1
#
_entry.id   AF-A0A940A3K8-F1
#
_cell.length_a   1.000
_cell.length_b   1.000
_cell.length_c   1.000
_cell.angle_alpha   90.00
_cell.angle_beta   90.00
_cell.angle_gamma   90.00
#
_symmetry.space_group_name_H-M   'P 1'
#
loop_
_entity.id
_entity.type
_entity.pdbx_description
1 polymer ?
#
loop_
_entity_poly.entity_id
_entity_poly.type
_entity_poly.pdbx_seq_one_letter_code
_entity_poly.pdbx_strand_id
1 'polypeptide(L)'
;MKDIRNKIMAPCMTLLAASVAMTSTGSLMADSKTIDIPSTSEGTERVYCVGSVSKVYVSAAAMQLADQGKLDIDAPLTDYIPDFKMADPRYKDITVRMLMNHTSGIMGTRYSELCLYGDDTAISNDEFIKGFEIQRLKADPGEYSAYCNDGFELLRIVIENVSGMSYTDYVVKNIAGKIGRSNTGTGLNVQDREDKADLYRGGLPLDYEYCLELGAGGIYSTASDVAEFGSAFWKGDNRLLSESAKNEMASRWTSDTDEYKDGSGLGWDYVEELAYSKQGVKVLGKGGDINNMHASLLVAPDNEISVSVLSSGGSSMYNSFVAGKLMDIALEEQGIEITPEAPMDVTIEDKIPEDFKQYEGYYSIGSMTGSGIGNVTFSEDTMTVVTESVLTKETAKYKYTTSGGFVEVDDNGRIRKNQTVVFFEKGSDGKVYIKGEQSMSMPGLGDYIRKQYFGEKMEAFEASPEALDSWTQMSGTPWVLVNDRYSSTNYDSPFMAMKASEDMPGYMMISLSAGSRVVKIEDQMSLKAFQTMPSSTNRDLCDAILTPDGTLSLSIGSEYKPVATLPELTADVREVELKTKDASWYRISDDMAFKTISVERPENSTICIYNKYFELLYTTHVTNAKNELDLPEGGYIVFLGEDGGRVKISG
;
A
#
# COMPACT_ATOMS: atom_id res chain seq x y z
N MET A 1 32.54 -6.81 8.37
CA MET A 1 32.02 -8.17 8.11
C MET A 1 32.59 -9.25 9.05
N LYS A 2 33.90 -9.29 9.38
CA LYS A 2 34.44 -10.22 10.39
C LYS A 2 33.94 -9.96 11.83
N ASP A 3 33.65 -8.71 12.20
CA ASP A 3 33.12 -8.36 13.54
C ASP A 3 31.64 -8.71 13.75
N ILE A 4 30.88 -9.00 12.69
CA ILE A 4 29.48 -9.43 12.80
C ILE A 4 29.39 -10.93 13.14
N ARG A 5 30.36 -11.73 12.67
CA ARG A 5 30.39 -13.20 12.86
C ARG A 5 30.59 -13.67 14.31
N ASN A 6 31.11 -12.83 15.22
CA ASN A 6 31.50 -13.28 16.57
C ASN A 6 30.48 -12.99 17.68
N LYS A 7 29.32 -12.38 17.39
CA LYS A 7 28.34 -11.95 18.42
C LYS A 7 27.04 -12.78 18.48
N ILE A 8 26.89 -13.84 17.69
CA ILE A 8 25.60 -14.54 17.54
C ILE A 8 25.77 -16.01 17.91
N MET A 9 25.40 -16.38 19.14
CA MET A 9 25.21 -17.78 19.55
C MET A 9 24.01 -17.87 20.53
N ALA A 10 22.83 -18.24 20.00
CA ALA A 10 21.71 -18.98 20.61
C ALA A 10 20.41 -18.76 19.77
N PRO A 11 19.48 -19.73 19.70
CA PRO A 11 18.53 -19.86 18.61
C PRO A 11 17.34 -18.90 18.75
N CYS A 12 17.43 -17.82 17.98
CA CYS A 12 16.42 -16.87 17.50
C CYS A 12 17.30 -15.69 17.10
N MET A 13 17.74 -15.62 15.83
CA MET A 13 18.56 -14.51 15.36
C MET A 13 17.71 -13.24 15.30
N THR A 14 17.53 -12.59 16.45
CA THR A 14 17.09 -11.20 16.54
C THR A 14 18.30 -10.33 16.34
N LEU A 15 18.56 -9.91 15.10
CA LEU A 15 19.44 -8.77 14.87
C LEU A 15 18.59 -7.52 15.10
N LEU A 16 18.85 -6.80 16.20
CA LEU A 16 18.37 -5.42 16.38
C LEU A 16 18.99 -4.57 15.26
N ALA A 17 18.25 -4.40 14.16
CA ALA A 17 18.54 -3.35 13.21
C ALA A 17 18.22 -2.02 13.91
N ALA A 18 19.27 -1.35 14.37
CA ALA A 18 19.20 0.05 14.73
C ALA A 18 18.57 0.82 13.54
N SER A 19 17.65 1.73 13.87
CA SER A 19 17.02 2.71 12.98
C SER A 19 17.92 3.12 11.81
N VAL A 20 17.64 2.61 10.61
CA VAL A 20 18.18 3.19 9.38
C VAL A 20 17.12 4.13 8.84
N ALA A 21 17.23 5.40 9.20
CA ALA A 21 16.47 6.46 8.55
C ALA A 21 16.97 6.57 7.09
N MET A 22 16.18 6.10 6.14
CA MET A 22 16.34 6.48 4.73
C MET A 22 15.20 7.42 4.36
N THR A 23 15.52 8.70 4.23
CA THR A 23 14.61 9.71 3.70
C THR A 23 14.46 9.49 2.20
N SER A 24 13.28 9.07 1.75
CA SER A 24 12.92 9.09 0.33
C SER A 24 11.89 10.18 0.07
N THR A 25 12.35 11.29 -0.53
CA THR A 25 11.55 12.09 -1.47
C THR A 25 12.50 12.66 -2.52
N GLY A 26 12.05 12.65 -3.77
CA GLY A 26 12.86 12.93 -4.95
C GLY A 26 13.57 14.29 -4.93
N SER A 27 14.68 14.32 -5.66
CA SER A 27 15.29 15.50 -6.27
C SER A 27 15.44 16.74 -5.40
N LEU A 28 16.29 16.67 -4.38
CA LEU A 28 17.06 17.83 -3.94
C LEU A 28 18.53 17.43 -3.84
N MET A 29 19.31 17.82 -4.86
CA MET A 29 20.73 18.09 -4.64
C MET A 29 20.81 19.28 -3.69
N ALA A 30 20.84 19.00 -2.39
CA ALA A 30 21.12 19.99 -1.36
C ALA A 30 22.05 19.35 -0.33
N ASP A 31 23.11 20.08 0.01
CA ASP A 31 24.21 19.72 0.89
C ASP A 31 23.84 18.70 1.98
N SER A 32 24.60 17.60 2.01
CA SER A 32 24.59 16.58 3.06
C SER A 32 25.03 17.19 4.39
N LYS A 33 24.15 17.93 5.05
CA LYS A 33 24.22 18.11 6.50
C LYS A 33 23.47 16.95 7.13
N THR A 34 24.23 16.02 7.70
CA THR A 34 23.74 15.03 8.66
C THR A 34 22.86 15.73 9.68
N ILE A 35 21.56 15.47 9.62
CA ILE A 35 20.64 15.78 10.71
C ILE A 35 21.00 14.80 11.82
N ASP A 36 21.40 15.33 12.97
CA ASP A 36 21.79 14.57 14.16
C ASP A 36 20.52 13.96 14.76
N ILE A 37 20.10 12.79 14.28
CA ILE A 37 19.03 12.01 14.91
C ILE A 37 19.64 11.35 16.15
N PRO A 38 19.07 11.54 17.36
CA PRO A 38 19.58 10.91 18.57
C PRO A 38 19.74 9.40 18.34
N SER A 39 20.96 8.88 18.48
CA SER A 39 21.19 7.44 18.42
C SER A 39 20.43 6.79 19.58
N THR A 40 19.50 5.89 19.27
CA THR A 40 18.90 5.02 20.29
C THR A 40 20.01 4.18 20.92
N SER A 41 19.99 4.05 22.25
CA SER A 41 20.96 3.22 22.98
C SER A 41 20.89 1.77 22.48
N GLU A 42 22.06 1.17 22.21
CA GLU A 42 22.17 -0.26 21.88
C GLU A 42 21.32 -1.11 22.84
N GLY A 43 20.35 -1.85 22.32
CA GLY A 43 19.63 -2.89 23.07
C GLY A 43 18.26 -2.52 23.66
N THR A 44 17.67 -1.35 23.36
CA THR A 44 16.26 -1.08 23.72
C THR A 44 15.34 -1.48 22.57
N GLU A 45 14.51 -2.52 22.77
CA GLU A 45 13.44 -2.84 21.82
C GLU A 45 12.40 -1.72 21.80
N ARG A 46 11.89 -1.38 20.62
CA ARG A 46 10.83 -0.39 20.45
C ARG A 46 9.62 -1.03 19.79
N VAL A 47 8.45 -0.47 20.09
CA VAL A 47 7.20 -0.89 19.48
C VAL A 47 6.96 -0.15 18.18
N TYR A 48 6.74 -0.92 17.11
CA TYR A 48 6.38 -0.43 15.78
C TYR A 48 5.00 -0.99 15.41
N CYS A 49 4.24 -0.24 14.62
CA CYS A 49 3.21 -0.85 13.80
C CYS A 49 3.89 -1.77 12.76
N VAL A 50 3.47 -3.02 12.68
CA VAL A 50 4.05 -3.99 11.74
C VAL A 50 3.37 -3.96 10.38
N GLY A 51 2.43 -3.03 10.18
CA GLY A 51 1.67 -2.86 8.95
C GLY A 51 1.09 -4.18 8.48
N SER A 52 1.22 -4.48 7.18
CA SER A 52 0.65 -5.68 6.60
C SER A 52 1.19 -7.02 7.09
N VAL A 53 2.24 -7.08 7.95
CA VAL A 53 2.55 -8.32 8.69
C VAL A 53 1.37 -8.75 9.57
N SER A 54 0.50 -7.81 9.98
CA SER A 54 -0.77 -8.04 10.67
C SER A 54 -1.67 -9.08 9.98
N LYS A 55 -1.58 -9.20 8.65
CA LYS A 55 -2.34 -10.17 7.85
C LYS A 55 -2.04 -11.61 8.24
N VAL A 56 -0.79 -11.91 8.64
CA VAL A 56 -0.41 -13.24 9.12
C VAL A 56 -1.02 -13.51 10.49
N TYR A 57 -1.12 -12.50 11.36
CA TYR A 57 -1.74 -12.62 12.69
C TYR A 57 -3.25 -12.90 12.59
N VAL A 58 -3.98 -12.14 11.78
CA VAL A 58 -5.42 -12.34 11.62
C VAL A 58 -5.72 -13.67 10.90
N SER A 59 -4.92 -14.07 9.91
CA SER A 59 -5.05 -15.41 9.29
C SER A 59 -4.76 -16.52 10.31
N ALA A 60 -3.75 -16.38 11.16
CA ALA A 60 -3.49 -17.34 12.23
C ALA A 60 -4.65 -17.43 13.23
N ALA A 61 -5.28 -16.29 13.58
CA ALA A 61 -6.47 -16.29 14.43
C ALA A 61 -7.66 -17.02 13.78
N ALA A 62 -7.92 -16.79 12.50
CA ALA A 62 -8.94 -17.51 11.74
C ALA A 62 -8.64 -19.02 11.71
N MET A 63 -7.40 -19.40 11.41
CA MET A 63 -6.99 -20.80 11.37
C MET A 63 -7.03 -21.48 12.75
N GLN A 64 -6.80 -20.75 13.84
CA GLN A 64 -7.04 -21.27 15.20
C GLN A 64 -8.50 -21.61 15.45
N LEU A 65 -9.44 -20.80 14.94
CA LEU A 65 -10.87 -21.08 15.04
C LEU A 65 -11.26 -22.24 14.13
N ALA A 66 -10.61 -22.39 12.97
CA ALA A 66 -10.79 -23.53 12.08
C ALA A 66 -10.30 -24.84 12.71
N ASP A 67 -9.12 -24.85 13.32
CA ASP A 67 -8.60 -26.00 14.09
C ASP A 67 -9.55 -26.42 15.23
N GLN A 68 -10.27 -25.45 15.81
CA GLN A 68 -11.27 -25.69 16.86
C GLN A 68 -12.63 -26.17 16.30
N GLY A 69 -12.79 -26.26 14.97
CA GLY A 69 -14.05 -26.60 14.31
C GLY A 69 -15.14 -25.52 14.46
N LYS A 70 -14.76 -24.27 14.75
CA LYS A 70 -15.67 -23.13 14.91
C LYS A 70 -15.83 -22.30 13.65
N LEU A 71 -14.85 -22.38 12.76
CA LEU A 71 -14.81 -21.65 11.49
C LEU A 71 -14.56 -22.65 10.36
N ASP A 72 -15.46 -22.70 9.39
CA ASP A 72 -15.19 -23.28 8.07
C ASP A 72 -14.66 -22.19 7.15
N ILE A 73 -13.40 -22.29 6.76
CA ILE A 73 -12.75 -21.29 5.91
C ILE A 73 -13.24 -21.33 4.46
N ASP A 74 -13.88 -22.42 4.03
CA ASP A 74 -14.45 -22.57 2.70
C ASP A 74 -15.93 -22.20 2.64
N ALA A 75 -16.55 -21.87 3.78
CA ALA A 75 -17.90 -21.37 3.83
C ALA A 75 -18.01 -19.91 3.36
N PRO A 76 -19.18 -19.50 2.83
CA PRO A 76 -19.46 -18.11 2.47
C PRO A 76 -19.23 -17.15 3.64
N LEU A 77 -18.67 -15.97 3.35
CA LEU A 77 -18.48 -14.88 4.32
C LEU A 77 -19.81 -14.48 4.98
N THR A 78 -20.90 -14.51 4.22
CA THR A 78 -22.25 -14.13 4.65
C THR A 78 -22.81 -15.04 5.76
N ASP A 79 -22.26 -16.24 5.94
CA ASP A 79 -22.62 -17.12 7.07
C ASP A 79 -22.11 -16.56 8.41
N TYR A 80 -21.02 -15.78 8.39
CA TYR A 80 -20.38 -15.20 9.58
C TYR A 80 -20.65 -13.70 9.73
N ILE A 81 -21.01 -13.01 8.65
CA ILE A 81 -21.43 -11.59 8.65
C ILE A 81 -22.75 -11.46 7.86
N PRO A 82 -23.91 -11.80 8.47
CA PRO A 82 -25.19 -11.83 7.76
C PRO A 82 -25.65 -10.48 7.18
N ASP A 83 -25.17 -9.38 7.77
CA ASP A 83 -25.48 -8.01 7.32
C ASP A 83 -24.57 -7.52 6.19
N PHE A 84 -23.52 -8.28 5.82
CA PHE A 84 -22.62 -7.93 4.72
C PHE A 84 -23.36 -7.96 3.37
N LYS A 85 -23.35 -6.82 2.68
CA LYS A 85 -24.01 -6.64 1.39
C LYS A 85 -23.16 -5.76 0.48
N MET A 86 -23.20 -6.08 -0.81
CA MET A 86 -22.65 -5.25 -1.88
C MET A 86 -23.71 -4.95 -2.95
N ALA A 87 -23.47 -3.94 -3.77
CA ALA A 87 -24.29 -3.67 -4.96
C ALA A 87 -24.22 -4.83 -5.97
N ASP A 88 -23.10 -5.56 -5.96
CA ASP A 88 -22.84 -6.68 -6.86
C ASP A 88 -23.23 -8.03 -6.24
N PRO A 89 -24.24 -8.74 -6.77
CA PRO A 89 -24.80 -9.94 -6.12
C PRO A 89 -23.82 -11.11 -5.96
N ARG A 90 -22.69 -11.10 -6.68
CA ARG A 90 -21.62 -12.10 -6.58
C ARG A 90 -20.92 -12.12 -5.21
N TYR A 91 -21.10 -11.09 -4.38
CA TYR A 91 -20.51 -11.06 -3.03
C TYR A 91 -20.85 -12.28 -2.17
N LYS A 92 -21.96 -12.97 -2.48
CA LYS A 92 -22.43 -14.17 -1.77
C LYS A 92 -21.53 -15.39 -1.98
N ASP A 93 -20.70 -15.37 -3.03
CA ASP A 93 -19.77 -16.45 -3.36
C ASP A 93 -18.38 -16.25 -2.72
N ILE A 94 -18.15 -15.11 -2.06
CA ILE A 94 -16.90 -14.85 -1.33
C ILE A 94 -16.84 -15.77 -0.12
N THR A 95 -15.79 -16.58 -0.02
CA THR A 95 -15.51 -17.41 1.16
C THR A 95 -14.51 -16.74 2.10
N VAL A 96 -14.42 -17.22 3.34
CA VAL A 96 -13.44 -16.73 4.31
C VAL A 96 -11.99 -16.95 3.84
N ARG A 97 -11.72 -18.06 3.15
CA ARG A 97 -10.43 -18.37 2.51
C ARG A 97 -10.05 -17.31 1.48
N MET A 98 -11.01 -16.87 0.67
CA MET A 98 -10.78 -15.86 -0.37
C MET A 98 -10.33 -14.51 0.20
N LEU A 99 -10.72 -14.19 1.45
CA LEU A 99 -10.22 -13.02 2.16
C LEU A 99 -8.72 -13.16 2.47
N MET A 100 -8.29 -14.34 2.95
CA MET A 100 -6.92 -14.61 3.39
C MET A 100 -5.91 -14.75 2.24
N ASN A 101 -6.33 -15.12 1.03
CA ASN A 101 -5.44 -15.30 -0.12
C ASN A 101 -5.63 -14.24 -1.22
N HIS A 102 -6.37 -13.17 -0.93
CA HIS A 102 -6.64 -12.06 -1.86
C HIS A 102 -7.43 -12.42 -3.14
N THR A 103 -8.26 -13.48 -3.10
CA THR A 103 -9.07 -13.91 -4.27
C THR A 103 -10.55 -13.52 -4.18
N SER A 104 -10.93 -12.61 -3.27
CA SER A 104 -12.34 -12.21 -3.06
C SER A 104 -12.96 -11.39 -4.20
N GLY A 105 -12.13 -10.76 -5.05
CA GLY A 105 -12.60 -9.83 -6.08
C GLY A 105 -13.02 -8.45 -5.55
N ILE A 106 -12.82 -8.15 -4.26
CA ILE A 106 -13.07 -6.83 -3.67
C ILE A 106 -12.12 -5.78 -4.26
N MET A 107 -12.58 -4.53 -4.38
CA MET A 107 -11.88 -3.45 -5.07
C MET A 107 -10.48 -3.15 -4.50
N GLY A 108 -10.32 -3.15 -3.17
CA GLY A 108 -9.00 -3.02 -2.55
C GLY A 108 -9.03 -2.56 -1.11
N THR A 109 -8.78 -1.26 -0.91
CA THR A 109 -8.58 -0.62 0.39
C THR A 109 -9.46 0.62 0.51
N ARG A 110 -10.20 0.74 1.61
CA ARG A 110 -10.84 1.98 2.03
C ARG A 110 -9.82 2.85 2.76
N TYR A 111 -9.38 3.93 2.11
CA TYR A 111 -8.34 4.79 2.68
C TYR A 111 -8.84 5.79 3.74
N SER A 112 -10.16 6.07 3.78
CA SER A 112 -10.75 6.95 4.80
C SER A 112 -10.52 6.36 6.21
N GLU A 113 -10.00 7.16 7.14
CA GLU A 113 -9.77 6.76 8.54
C GLU A 113 -8.78 5.58 8.72
N LEU A 114 -8.03 5.19 7.68
CA LEU A 114 -7.14 4.02 7.72
C LEU A 114 -5.99 4.18 8.72
N CYS A 115 -5.28 5.31 8.65
CA CYS A 115 -4.16 5.64 9.52
C CYS A 115 -4.36 7.03 10.12
N LEU A 116 -4.15 7.15 11.44
CA LEU A 116 -4.38 8.38 12.20
C LEU A 116 -3.17 8.71 13.09
N TYR A 117 -2.85 9.99 13.24
CA TYR A 117 -1.85 10.48 14.18
C TYR A 117 -2.49 10.71 15.55
N GLY A 118 -1.90 10.12 16.60
CA GLY A 118 -2.27 10.36 17.99
C GLY A 118 -3.67 9.89 18.41
N ASP A 119 -4.37 9.16 17.53
CA ASP A 119 -5.76 8.74 17.71
C ASP A 119 -5.90 7.25 17.37
N ASP A 120 -6.21 6.43 18.35
CA ASP A 120 -6.38 4.98 18.23
C ASP A 120 -7.86 4.57 18.30
N THR A 121 -8.78 5.52 18.12
CA THR A 121 -10.22 5.29 18.18
C THR A 121 -10.68 4.37 17.05
N ALA A 122 -11.09 3.15 17.40
CA ALA A 122 -11.50 2.13 16.44
C ALA A 122 -12.61 2.58 15.47
N ILE A 123 -12.58 2.05 14.24
CA ILE A 123 -13.68 2.19 13.28
C ILE A 123 -14.82 1.24 13.68
N SER A 124 -16.06 1.72 13.57
CA SER A 124 -17.24 0.88 13.79
C SER A 124 -17.34 -0.21 12.72
N ASN A 125 -17.49 -1.48 13.14
CA ASN A 125 -17.72 -2.61 12.23
C ASN A 125 -18.90 -2.33 11.27
N ASP A 126 -19.98 -1.74 11.77
CA ASP A 126 -21.17 -1.41 10.98
C ASP A 126 -20.89 -0.34 9.93
N GLU A 127 -20.10 0.69 10.27
CA GLU A 127 -19.73 1.75 9.33
C GLU A 127 -18.76 1.24 8.26
N PHE A 128 -17.88 0.32 8.63
CA PHE A 128 -16.98 -0.35 7.70
C PHE A 128 -17.77 -1.22 6.70
N ILE A 129 -18.64 -2.11 7.20
CA ILE A 129 -19.47 -3.01 6.37
C ILE A 129 -20.43 -2.23 5.45
N LYS A 130 -21.04 -1.14 5.94
CA LYS A 130 -21.92 -0.30 5.10
C LYS A 130 -21.23 0.32 3.90
N GLY A 131 -19.91 0.56 3.97
CA GLY A 131 -19.13 1.09 2.86
C GLY A 131 -19.16 0.21 1.61
N PHE A 132 -19.41 -1.10 1.76
CA PHE A 132 -19.46 -2.04 0.65
C PHE A 132 -20.79 -2.01 -0.11
N GLU A 133 -21.87 -1.46 0.45
CA GLU A 133 -23.20 -1.48 -0.18
C GLU A 133 -23.24 -0.76 -1.55
N ILE A 134 -22.33 0.19 -1.76
CA ILE A 134 -22.18 0.92 -3.04
C ILE A 134 -21.09 0.32 -3.95
N GLN A 135 -20.31 -0.63 -3.45
CA GLN A 135 -19.20 -1.23 -4.18
C GLN A 135 -19.65 -2.44 -5.01
N ARG A 136 -18.85 -2.74 -6.04
CA ARG A 136 -18.95 -3.95 -6.85
C ARG A 136 -17.64 -4.72 -6.82
N LEU A 137 -17.63 -5.94 -7.34
CA LEU A 137 -16.39 -6.71 -7.48
C LEU A 137 -15.66 -6.35 -8.77
N LYS A 138 -14.32 -6.36 -8.72
CA LYS A 138 -13.44 -6.21 -9.90
C LYS A 138 -13.22 -7.52 -10.66
N ALA A 139 -13.51 -8.65 -10.01
CA ALA A 139 -13.35 -10.00 -10.54
C ALA A 139 -14.43 -10.92 -9.97
N ASP A 140 -14.66 -12.07 -10.59
CA ASP A 140 -15.42 -13.14 -9.93
C ASP A 140 -14.63 -13.65 -8.70
N PRO A 141 -15.30 -13.97 -7.56
CA PRO A 141 -14.63 -14.59 -6.42
C PRO A 141 -13.89 -15.88 -6.83
N GLY A 142 -12.60 -15.96 -6.52
CA GLY A 142 -11.71 -17.07 -6.87
C GLY A 142 -11.03 -16.95 -8.24
N GLU A 143 -11.32 -15.92 -9.04
CA GLU A 143 -10.79 -15.81 -10.41
C GLU A 143 -9.28 -15.56 -10.45
N TYR A 144 -8.79 -14.59 -9.66
CA TYR A 144 -7.37 -14.31 -9.49
C TYR A 144 -7.08 -13.65 -8.14
N SER A 145 -5.83 -13.75 -7.69
CA SER A 145 -5.34 -13.02 -6.51
C SER A 145 -5.02 -11.57 -6.88
N ALA A 146 -5.58 -10.62 -6.14
CA ALA A 146 -5.21 -9.22 -6.19
C ALA A 146 -5.32 -8.58 -4.81
N TYR A 147 -4.20 -8.05 -4.31
CA TYR A 147 -4.08 -7.52 -2.94
C TYR A 147 -5.27 -6.66 -2.52
N CYS A 148 -5.78 -6.93 -1.32
CA CYS A 148 -6.96 -6.29 -0.76
C CYS A 148 -6.81 -6.21 0.76
N ASN A 149 -6.82 -5.00 1.31
CA ASN A 149 -6.79 -4.77 2.75
C ASN A 149 -8.17 -5.01 3.38
N ASP A 150 -9.22 -4.52 2.71
CA ASP A 150 -10.61 -4.62 3.15
C ASP A 150 -11.02 -6.08 3.45
N GLY A 151 -10.52 -7.04 2.68
CA GLY A 151 -10.77 -8.46 2.91
C GLY A 151 -10.23 -8.96 4.25
N PHE A 152 -9.06 -8.49 4.68
CA PHE A 152 -8.47 -8.87 5.97
C PHE A 152 -9.15 -8.18 7.15
N GLU A 153 -9.72 -6.99 6.92
CA GLU A 153 -10.54 -6.33 7.93
C GLU A 153 -11.91 -7.01 8.07
N LEU A 154 -12.51 -7.52 6.98
CA LEU A 154 -13.67 -8.42 7.07
C LEU A 154 -13.34 -9.72 7.83
N LEU A 155 -12.14 -10.29 7.61
CA LEU A 155 -11.69 -11.48 8.33
C LEU A 155 -11.58 -11.23 9.85
N ARG A 156 -11.14 -10.03 10.25
CA ARG A 156 -11.15 -9.61 11.66
C ARG A 156 -12.56 -9.67 12.23
N ILE A 157 -13.55 -9.12 11.53
CA ILE A 157 -14.95 -9.13 11.97
C ILE A 157 -15.48 -10.58 12.07
N VAL A 158 -15.10 -11.47 11.15
CA VAL A 158 -15.41 -12.91 11.25
C VAL A 158 -14.86 -13.49 12.56
N ILE A 159 -13.62 -13.19 12.93
CA ILE A 159 -13.01 -13.66 14.19
C ILE A 159 -13.80 -13.15 15.40
N GLU A 160 -14.20 -11.88 15.42
CA GLU A 160 -15.00 -11.32 16.51
C GLU A 160 -16.36 -12.01 16.64
N ASN A 161 -17.07 -12.18 15.53
CA ASN A 161 -18.38 -12.82 15.50
C ASN A 161 -18.33 -14.30 15.92
N VAL A 162 -17.32 -15.04 15.46
CA VAL A 162 -17.17 -16.48 15.77
C VAL A 162 -16.65 -16.71 17.18
N SER A 163 -15.72 -15.87 17.66
CA SER A 163 -15.10 -16.05 18.98
C SER A 163 -15.89 -15.41 20.13
N GLY A 164 -16.68 -14.38 19.84
CA GLY A 164 -17.33 -13.51 20.85
C GLY A 164 -16.34 -12.62 21.62
N MET A 165 -15.10 -12.48 21.15
CA MET A 165 -14.07 -11.62 21.73
C MET A 165 -13.80 -10.43 20.82
N SER A 166 -13.36 -9.30 21.39
CA SER A 166 -12.73 -8.26 20.57
C SER A 166 -11.48 -8.83 19.90
N TYR A 167 -11.14 -8.34 18.70
CA TYR A 167 -9.94 -8.82 18.02
C TYR A 167 -8.67 -8.54 18.84
N THR A 168 -8.58 -7.38 19.47
CA THR A 168 -7.49 -7.00 20.38
C THR A 168 -7.32 -8.03 21.49
N ASP A 169 -8.39 -8.41 22.20
CA ASP A 169 -8.33 -9.42 23.26
C ASP A 169 -7.96 -10.79 22.70
N TYR A 170 -8.43 -11.13 21.50
CA TYR A 170 -8.11 -12.40 20.86
C TYR A 170 -6.61 -12.49 20.57
N VAL A 171 -6.01 -11.45 19.97
CA VAL A 171 -4.57 -11.39 19.70
C VAL A 171 -3.77 -11.51 21.00
N VAL A 172 -4.10 -10.70 22.01
CA VAL A 172 -3.37 -10.69 23.29
C VAL A 172 -3.45 -12.06 23.97
N LYS A 173 -4.63 -12.67 24.03
CA LYS A 173 -4.85 -13.92 24.79
C LYS A 173 -4.45 -15.18 24.02
N ASN A 174 -4.84 -15.29 22.76
CA ASN A 174 -4.77 -16.54 21.99
C ASN A 174 -3.58 -16.59 21.03
N ILE A 175 -2.92 -15.46 20.76
CA ILE A 175 -1.68 -15.41 19.99
C ILE A 175 -0.52 -15.03 20.91
N ALA A 176 -0.40 -13.76 21.27
CA ALA A 176 0.71 -13.19 22.04
C ALA A 176 0.95 -13.96 23.36
N GLY A 177 -0.11 -14.20 24.13
CA GLY A 177 -0.02 -14.95 25.39
C GLY A 177 0.37 -16.42 25.23
N LYS A 178 0.11 -17.04 24.08
CA LYS A 178 0.46 -18.45 23.79
C LYS A 178 1.92 -18.62 23.39
N ILE A 179 2.51 -17.62 22.74
CA ILE A 179 3.94 -17.59 22.39
C ILE A 179 4.79 -16.87 23.45
N GLY A 180 4.18 -16.32 24.50
CA GLY A 180 4.88 -15.66 25.60
C GLY A 180 5.45 -14.27 25.25
N ARG A 181 4.79 -13.54 24.34
CA ARG A 181 5.26 -12.29 23.74
C ARG A 181 4.34 -11.12 24.05
N SER A 182 4.61 -10.44 25.16
CA SER A 182 3.71 -9.43 25.73
C SER A 182 3.83 -8.04 25.09
N ASN A 183 4.72 -7.83 24.12
CA ASN A 183 4.80 -6.55 23.41
C ASN A 183 3.89 -6.50 22.17
N THR A 184 3.24 -7.62 21.84
CA THR A 184 2.33 -7.73 20.70
C THR A 184 0.88 -7.44 21.09
N GLY A 185 0.25 -6.53 20.35
CA GLY A 185 -1.16 -6.16 20.50
C GLY A 185 -1.65 -5.27 19.37
N THR A 186 -2.69 -4.48 19.60
CA THR A 186 -3.16 -3.42 18.69
C THR A 186 -2.85 -2.04 19.27
N GLY A 187 -3.25 -0.96 18.58
CA GLY A 187 -3.12 0.43 19.08
C GLY A 187 -3.56 0.60 20.53
N LEU A 188 -4.71 0.02 20.87
CA LEU A 188 -5.30 0.02 22.23
C LEU A 188 -4.39 -0.57 23.32
N ASN A 189 -3.46 -1.46 22.97
CA ASN A 189 -2.53 -2.05 23.95
C ASN A 189 -1.24 -1.24 24.11
N VAL A 190 -0.94 -0.35 23.17
CA VAL A 190 0.35 0.34 23.08
C VAL A 190 0.24 1.85 23.22
N GLN A 191 -0.98 2.41 23.26
CA GLN A 191 -1.24 3.85 23.40
C GLN A 191 -0.42 4.51 24.52
N ASP A 192 -0.36 3.89 25.69
CA ASP A 192 0.30 4.45 26.90
C ASP A 192 1.77 4.04 27.04
N ARG A 193 2.35 3.34 26.06
CA ARG A 193 3.74 2.88 26.13
C ARG A 193 4.73 4.01 25.86
N GLU A 194 5.81 4.07 26.64
CA GLU A 194 6.89 5.05 26.46
C GLU A 194 7.95 4.59 25.45
N ASP A 195 8.01 3.29 25.15
CA ASP A 195 9.01 2.66 24.24
C ASP A 195 8.51 2.50 22.79
N LYS A 196 7.48 3.26 22.40
CA LYS A 196 7.04 3.36 20.99
C LYS A 196 8.16 3.90 20.11
N ALA A 197 8.25 3.48 18.84
CA ALA A 197 9.22 4.03 17.90
C ALA A 197 9.02 5.55 17.69
N ASP A 198 10.12 6.30 17.59
CA ASP A 198 10.06 7.72 17.25
C ASP A 198 9.78 7.88 15.75
N LEU A 199 8.89 8.82 15.41
CA LEU A 199 8.50 9.13 14.04
C LEU A 199 8.96 10.55 13.68
N TYR A 200 9.43 10.72 12.44
CA TYR A 200 9.96 11.99 11.96
C TYR A 200 9.54 12.30 10.54
N ARG A 201 9.29 13.58 10.26
CA ARG A 201 9.15 14.13 8.91
C ARG A 201 10.07 15.32 8.73
N GLY A 202 10.97 15.26 7.75
CA GLY A 202 11.96 16.33 7.53
C GLY A 202 12.82 16.63 8.76
N GLY A 203 13.02 15.64 9.65
CA GLY A 203 13.72 15.80 10.93
C GLY A 203 12.86 16.34 12.08
N LEU A 204 11.58 16.66 11.85
CA LEU A 204 10.65 17.11 12.89
C LEU A 204 9.90 15.91 13.51
N PRO A 205 9.77 15.84 14.84
CA PRO A 205 9.08 14.74 15.52
C PRO A 205 7.56 14.78 15.27
N LEU A 206 6.99 13.64 14.90
CA LEU A 206 5.55 13.46 14.69
C LEU A 206 4.88 12.76 15.86
N ASP A 207 3.59 13.01 16.02
CA ASP A 207 2.71 12.16 16.82
C ASP A 207 2.74 10.72 16.29
N TYR A 208 2.49 9.75 17.18
CA TYR A 208 2.55 8.34 16.82
C TYR A 208 1.40 7.94 15.89
N GLU A 209 1.66 7.11 14.90
CA GLU A 209 0.69 6.70 13.88
C GLU A 209 -0.02 5.38 14.26
N TYR A 210 -1.35 5.42 14.27
CA TYR A 210 -2.26 4.31 14.53
C TYR A 210 -2.96 3.84 13.25
N CYS A 211 -2.83 2.56 12.88
CA CYS A 211 -3.60 1.96 11.80
C CYS A 211 -4.87 1.31 12.36
N LEU A 212 -6.03 1.74 11.87
CA LEU A 212 -7.34 1.35 12.41
C LEU A 212 -7.93 0.10 11.77
N GLU A 213 -7.47 -0.31 10.59
CA GLU A 213 -7.77 -1.64 10.05
C GLU A 213 -6.92 -2.69 10.78
N LEU A 214 -7.37 -3.10 11.95
CA LEU A 214 -6.60 -3.96 12.86
C LEU A 214 -6.23 -5.31 12.23
N GLY A 215 -7.10 -5.87 11.39
CA GLY A 215 -6.82 -7.12 10.68
C GLY A 215 -5.82 -6.94 9.54
N ALA A 216 -5.91 -5.82 8.82
CA ALA A 216 -5.09 -5.57 7.65
C ALA A 216 -3.70 -5.00 7.99
N GLY A 217 -3.59 -4.16 9.02
CA GLY A 217 -2.40 -3.37 9.30
C GLY A 217 -2.11 -3.02 10.76
N GLY A 218 -3.09 -3.10 11.66
CA GLY A 218 -3.01 -2.52 13.01
C GLY A 218 -2.42 -3.36 14.14
N ILE A 219 -1.51 -4.30 13.86
CA ILE A 219 -0.71 -4.97 14.90
C ILE A 219 0.52 -4.12 15.24
N TYR A 220 0.80 -4.02 16.54
CA TYR A 220 1.94 -3.33 17.11
C TYR A 220 2.79 -4.34 17.87
N SER A 221 4.11 -4.33 17.64
CA SER A 221 5.01 -5.33 18.22
C SER A 221 6.48 -4.86 18.20
N THR A 222 7.37 -5.65 18.79
CA THR A 222 8.83 -5.51 18.68
C THR A 222 9.39 -6.54 17.68
N ALA A 223 10.60 -6.31 17.17
CA ALA A 223 11.19 -7.21 16.17
C ALA A 223 11.38 -8.65 16.72
N SER A 224 11.70 -8.79 18.01
CA SER A 224 11.85 -10.10 18.65
C SER A 224 10.52 -10.84 18.82
N ASP A 225 9.46 -10.12 19.19
CA ASP A 225 8.12 -10.68 19.34
C ASP A 225 7.53 -11.11 17.98
N VAL A 226 7.77 -10.35 16.90
CA VAL A 226 7.42 -10.76 15.53
C VAL A 226 8.21 -11.98 15.07
N ALA A 227 9.52 -12.03 15.35
CA ALA A 227 10.35 -13.18 15.02
C ALA A 227 9.89 -14.44 15.78
N GLU A 228 9.51 -14.33 17.06
CA GLU A 228 8.91 -15.46 17.81
C GLU A 228 7.55 -15.85 17.24
N PHE A 229 6.70 -14.89 16.85
CA PHE A 229 5.45 -15.24 16.18
C PHE A 229 5.71 -16.09 14.93
N GLY A 230 6.74 -15.76 14.15
CA GLY A 230 7.18 -16.59 13.03
C GLY A 230 7.65 -18.00 13.44
N SER A 231 8.24 -18.19 14.63
CA SER A 231 8.68 -19.52 15.10
C SER A 231 7.52 -20.48 15.36
N ALA A 232 6.32 -19.96 15.65
CA ALA A 232 5.12 -20.78 15.79
C ALA A 232 4.69 -21.46 14.48
N PHE A 233 5.25 -21.06 13.33
CA PHE A 233 5.04 -21.71 12.04
C PHE A 233 6.07 -22.81 11.74
N TRP A 234 7.07 -23.03 12.60
CA TRP A 234 8.03 -24.11 12.42
C TRP A 234 7.36 -25.47 12.47
N LYS A 235 7.90 -26.42 11.71
CA LYS A 235 7.38 -27.78 11.66
C LYS A 235 7.48 -28.46 13.02
N GLY A 236 6.39 -29.08 13.47
CA GLY A 236 6.30 -29.71 14.78
C GLY A 236 5.90 -28.77 15.92
N ASP A 237 6.01 -27.44 15.76
CA ASP A 237 5.54 -26.48 16.77
C ASP A 237 4.02 -26.30 16.68
N ASN A 238 3.29 -26.88 17.63
CA ASN A 238 1.83 -26.81 17.69
C ASN A 238 1.33 -25.88 18.81
N ARG A 239 2.15 -24.91 19.26
CA ARG A 239 1.75 -23.94 20.30
C ARG A 239 0.59 -23.04 19.88
N LEU A 240 0.55 -22.65 18.60
CA LEU A 240 -0.50 -21.81 18.04
C LEU A 240 -1.48 -22.54 17.11
N LEU A 241 -0.95 -23.33 16.18
CA LEU A 241 -1.70 -23.94 15.08
C LEU A 241 -1.31 -25.40 14.90
N SER A 242 -2.25 -26.22 14.43
CA SER A 242 -1.96 -27.58 13.99
C SER A 242 -1.04 -27.58 12.75
N GLU A 243 -0.32 -28.69 12.51
CA GLU A 243 0.40 -28.87 11.24
C GLU A 243 -0.50 -28.73 10.01
N SER A 244 -1.76 -29.16 10.10
CA SER A 244 -2.72 -29.02 9.00
C SER A 244 -2.99 -27.55 8.69
N ALA A 245 -3.28 -26.75 9.72
CA ALA A 245 -3.51 -25.31 9.56
C ALA A 245 -2.29 -24.57 9.02
N LYS A 246 -1.08 -24.91 9.50
CA LYS A 246 0.16 -24.33 8.96
C LYS A 246 0.38 -24.68 7.49
N ASN A 247 0.09 -25.92 7.10
CA ASN A 247 0.17 -26.35 5.70
C ASN A 247 -0.84 -25.62 4.81
N GLU A 248 -2.06 -25.39 5.28
CA GLU A 248 -3.06 -24.57 4.58
C GLU A 248 -2.54 -23.14 4.37
N MET A 249 -2.00 -22.50 5.41
CA MET A 249 -1.45 -21.15 5.28
C MET A 249 -0.25 -21.07 4.34
N ALA A 250 0.59 -22.11 4.34
CA ALA A 250 1.80 -22.20 3.53
C ALA A 250 1.54 -22.77 2.12
N SER A 251 0.29 -23.00 1.72
CA SER A 251 -0.06 -23.48 0.38
C SER A 251 -0.38 -22.30 -0.54
N ARG A 252 0.12 -22.37 -1.78
CA ARG A 252 -0.27 -21.40 -2.82
C ARG A 252 -1.78 -21.51 -3.04
N TRP A 253 -2.43 -20.37 -3.25
CA TRP A 253 -3.87 -20.35 -3.55
C TRP A 253 -4.23 -21.06 -4.87
N THR A 254 -3.28 -21.16 -5.79
CA THR A 254 -3.43 -21.79 -7.11
C THR A 254 -2.32 -22.80 -7.39
N SER A 255 -2.63 -23.82 -8.19
CA SER A 255 -1.65 -24.74 -8.76
C SER A 255 -0.85 -24.12 -9.90
N ASP A 256 -1.26 -22.94 -10.38
CA ASP A 256 -0.50 -22.19 -11.37
C ASP A 256 0.80 -21.65 -10.75
N THR A 257 1.92 -22.13 -11.29
CA THR A 257 3.27 -21.76 -10.87
C THR A 257 3.86 -20.68 -11.78
N ASP A 258 3.04 -19.97 -12.57
CA ASP A 258 3.48 -18.78 -13.30
C ASP A 258 4.08 -17.76 -12.31
N GLU A 259 5.37 -17.49 -12.46
CA GLU A 259 6.16 -16.59 -11.62
C GLU A 259 5.77 -15.11 -11.74
N TYR A 260 4.95 -14.75 -12.74
CA TYR A 260 4.42 -13.39 -12.90
C TYR A 260 3.07 -13.20 -12.18
N LYS A 261 2.48 -14.26 -11.64
CA LYS A 261 1.24 -14.19 -10.84
C LYS A 261 1.56 -14.23 -9.37
N ASP A 262 0.72 -13.59 -8.56
CA ASP A 262 0.89 -13.57 -7.12
C ASP A 262 0.77 -14.99 -6.55
N GLY A 263 1.83 -15.46 -5.90
CA GLY A 263 1.92 -16.76 -5.25
C GLY A 263 1.51 -16.75 -3.79
N SER A 264 0.44 -16.03 -3.44
CA SER A 264 0.01 -15.81 -2.06
C SER A 264 -0.40 -17.12 -1.37
N GLY A 265 -0.11 -17.17 -0.07
CA GLY A 265 -0.71 -18.12 0.86
C GLY A 265 -1.83 -17.47 1.66
N LEU A 266 -2.32 -18.15 2.71
CA LEU A 266 -3.29 -17.52 3.62
C LEU A 266 -2.55 -16.54 4.54
N GLY A 267 -2.63 -15.24 4.22
CA GLY A 267 -1.98 -14.16 4.95
C GLY A 267 -0.52 -13.89 4.57
N TRP A 268 0.09 -14.68 3.66
CA TRP A 268 1.48 -14.53 3.21
C TRP A 268 1.55 -13.91 1.81
N ASP A 269 2.49 -13.00 1.56
CA ASP A 269 2.71 -12.42 0.22
C ASP A 269 3.22 -13.50 -0.75
N TYR A 270 4.10 -14.37 -0.25
CA TYR A 270 4.57 -15.56 -0.96
C TYR A 270 4.85 -16.69 0.04
N VAL A 271 4.65 -17.92 -0.40
CA VAL A 271 4.96 -19.14 0.36
C VAL A 271 6.17 -19.91 -0.20
N GLU A 272 6.68 -19.41 -1.32
CA GLU A 272 7.83 -19.94 -2.06
C GLU A 272 8.53 -18.74 -2.72
N GLU A 273 9.82 -18.59 -2.46
CA GLU A 273 10.68 -17.63 -3.15
C GLU A 273 11.75 -18.42 -3.91
N LEU A 274 12.06 -17.99 -5.15
CA LEU A 274 12.75 -18.84 -6.11
C LEU A 274 14.21 -19.10 -5.74
N ALA A 275 14.90 -18.13 -5.15
CA ALA A 275 16.29 -18.29 -4.74
C ALA A 275 16.43 -19.35 -3.63
N TYR A 276 15.52 -19.34 -2.65
CA TYR A 276 15.47 -20.37 -1.61
C TYR A 276 14.99 -21.73 -2.13
N SER A 277 13.94 -21.74 -2.97
CA SER A 277 13.32 -22.97 -3.47
C SER A 277 14.28 -23.79 -4.34
N LYS A 278 15.16 -23.13 -5.12
CA LYS A 278 16.22 -23.80 -5.90
C LYS A 278 17.21 -24.58 -5.04
N GLN A 279 17.38 -24.19 -3.77
CA GLN A 279 18.21 -24.87 -2.80
C GLN A 279 17.42 -25.81 -1.88
N GLY A 280 16.15 -26.07 -2.21
CA GLY A 280 15.27 -26.95 -1.43
C GLY A 280 14.78 -26.34 -0.11
N VAL A 281 14.88 -25.02 0.04
CA VAL A 281 14.42 -24.30 1.24
C VAL A 281 13.08 -23.62 0.96
N LYS A 282 12.09 -23.88 1.80
CA LYS A 282 10.82 -23.16 1.77
C LYS A 282 10.91 -21.92 2.65
N VAL A 283 10.61 -20.74 2.08
CA VAL A 283 10.53 -19.47 2.82
C VAL A 283 9.16 -18.84 2.59
N LEU A 284 8.48 -18.55 3.69
CA LEU A 284 7.26 -17.74 3.74
C LEU A 284 7.66 -16.29 4.00
N GLY A 285 7.06 -15.34 3.29
CA GLY A 285 7.40 -13.93 3.44
C GLY A 285 6.18 -13.01 3.53
N LYS A 286 6.31 -11.98 4.37
CA LYS A 286 5.35 -10.88 4.44
C LYS A 286 6.06 -9.55 4.69
N GLY A 287 5.80 -8.58 3.81
CA GLY A 287 6.13 -7.18 4.05
C GLY A 287 4.98 -6.43 4.72
N GLY A 288 5.31 -5.36 5.42
CA GLY A 288 4.34 -4.47 6.04
C GLY A 288 4.73 -3.01 5.96
N ASP A 289 3.83 -2.18 5.44
CA ASP A 289 3.97 -0.74 5.39
C ASP A 289 2.73 -0.07 5.99
N ILE A 290 2.97 0.97 6.78
CA ILE A 290 2.10 2.14 6.93
C ILE A 290 2.94 3.38 6.55
N ASN A 291 2.45 4.60 6.76
CA ASN A 291 3.13 5.79 6.24
C ASN A 291 4.53 5.97 6.81
N ASN A 292 4.70 5.80 8.13
CA ASN A 292 5.97 6.09 8.80
C ASN A 292 6.64 4.87 9.46
N MET A 293 6.02 3.69 9.42
CA MET A 293 6.55 2.46 10.04
C MET A 293 6.46 1.28 9.08
N HIS A 294 7.49 0.44 9.11
CA HIS A 294 7.68 -0.64 8.17
C HIS A 294 8.16 -1.91 8.85
N ALA A 295 7.84 -3.05 8.26
CA ALA A 295 8.16 -4.37 8.77
C ALA A 295 8.46 -5.38 7.66
N SER A 296 9.23 -6.40 8.01
CA SER A 296 9.36 -7.62 7.23
C SER A 296 9.38 -8.82 8.19
N LEU A 297 8.76 -9.91 7.78
CA LEU A 297 8.81 -11.22 8.43
C LEU A 297 9.12 -12.28 7.38
N LEU A 298 10.21 -13.02 7.57
CA LEU A 298 10.57 -14.21 6.80
C LEU A 298 10.61 -15.42 7.72
N VAL A 299 10.02 -16.53 7.29
CA VAL A 299 10.02 -17.78 8.05
C VAL A 299 10.44 -18.92 7.14
N ALA A 300 11.42 -19.73 7.58
CA ALA A 300 11.79 -20.99 6.94
C ALA A 300 11.34 -22.15 7.85
N PRO A 301 10.13 -22.71 7.66
CA PRO A 301 9.51 -23.63 8.62
C PRO A 301 10.28 -24.92 8.87
N ASP A 302 10.87 -25.51 7.81
CA ASP A 302 11.62 -26.76 7.89
C ASP A 302 13.03 -26.57 8.47
N ASN A 303 13.54 -25.33 8.47
CA ASN A 303 14.88 -24.98 8.95
C ASN A 303 14.85 -24.37 10.36
N GLU A 304 13.68 -24.17 10.95
CA GLU A 304 13.52 -23.52 12.26
C GLU A 304 14.19 -22.14 12.30
N ILE A 305 14.02 -21.35 11.24
CA ILE A 305 14.51 -19.97 11.16
C ILE A 305 13.32 -19.02 11.00
N SER A 306 13.35 -17.92 11.75
CA SER A 306 12.42 -16.80 11.64
C SER A 306 13.20 -15.51 11.79
N VAL A 307 12.96 -14.56 10.89
CA VAL A 307 13.65 -13.27 10.82
C VAL A 307 12.64 -12.16 10.73
N SER A 308 12.79 -11.13 11.58
CA SER A 308 12.00 -9.91 11.48
C SER A 308 12.89 -8.68 11.51
N VAL A 309 12.52 -7.68 10.71
CA VAL A 309 13.17 -6.35 10.65
C VAL A 309 12.08 -5.29 10.66
N LEU A 310 12.17 -4.36 11.62
CA LEU A 310 11.22 -3.25 11.78
C LEU A 310 11.97 -1.92 11.68
N SER A 311 11.33 -0.88 11.15
CA SER A 311 11.91 0.45 11.03
C SER A 311 10.85 1.55 11.10
N SER A 312 11.27 2.76 11.48
CA SER A 312 10.52 3.99 11.24
C SER A 312 11.24 4.82 10.18
N GLY A 313 10.51 5.17 9.12
CA GLY A 313 11.06 5.72 7.87
C GLY A 313 11.61 4.67 6.90
N GLY A 314 11.76 5.08 5.63
CA GLY A 314 12.12 4.18 4.55
C GLY A 314 10.90 3.44 3.99
N SER A 315 11.01 2.11 3.86
CA SER A 315 9.96 1.22 3.34
C SER A 315 10.23 -0.24 3.72
N SER A 316 9.19 -1.08 3.68
CA SER A 316 9.30 -2.53 3.93
C SER A 316 10.20 -3.25 2.93
N MET A 317 10.42 -2.67 1.74
CA MET A 317 11.36 -3.16 0.76
C MET A 317 12.76 -3.26 1.38
N TYR A 318 13.25 -2.20 2.02
CA TYR A 318 14.55 -2.19 2.70
C TYR A 318 14.60 -3.21 3.84
N ASN A 319 13.53 -3.33 4.62
CA ASN A 319 13.45 -4.30 5.71
C ASN A 319 13.52 -5.73 5.17
N SER A 320 12.89 -6.00 4.03
CA SER A 320 12.89 -7.32 3.39
C SER A 320 14.26 -7.67 2.81
N PHE A 321 15.00 -6.70 2.27
CA PHE A 321 16.40 -6.91 1.89
C PHE A 321 17.28 -7.31 3.07
N VAL A 322 17.19 -6.56 4.17
CA VAL A 322 17.96 -6.86 5.38
C VAL A 322 17.55 -8.23 5.93
N ALA A 323 16.24 -8.52 6.01
CA ALA A 323 15.72 -9.80 6.47
C ALA A 323 16.22 -10.97 5.60
N GLY A 324 16.22 -10.82 4.26
CA GLY A 324 16.76 -11.82 3.34
C GLY A 324 18.25 -12.09 3.59
N LYS A 325 19.06 -11.04 3.79
CA LYS A 325 20.49 -11.23 4.12
C LYS A 325 20.71 -11.93 5.45
N LEU A 326 19.87 -11.67 6.45
CA LEU A 326 19.91 -12.37 7.74
C LEU A 326 19.48 -13.83 7.60
N MET A 327 18.46 -14.11 6.78
CA MET A 327 18.04 -15.46 6.43
C MET A 327 19.18 -16.23 5.74
N ASP A 328 19.84 -15.62 4.75
CA ASP A 328 20.99 -16.21 4.05
C ASP A 328 22.10 -16.60 5.03
N ILE A 329 22.45 -15.72 5.98
CA ILE A 329 23.46 -15.98 7.02
C ILE A 329 23.05 -17.14 7.92
N ALA A 330 21.78 -17.16 8.37
CA ALA A 330 21.28 -18.23 9.24
C ALA A 330 21.25 -19.59 8.53
N LEU A 331 20.94 -19.61 7.23
CA LEU A 331 20.99 -20.82 6.40
C LEU A 331 22.43 -21.28 6.12
N GLU A 332 23.38 -20.35 5.91
CA GLU A 332 24.81 -20.66 5.76
C GLU A 332 25.34 -21.39 7.02
N GLU A 333 24.90 -21.00 8.21
CA GLU A 333 25.24 -21.69 9.48
C GLU A 333 24.70 -23.13 9.55
N GLN A 334 23.61 -23.42 8.84
CA GLN A 334 23.08 -24.79 8.67
C GLN A 334 23.74 -25.54 7.49
N GLY A 335 24.72 -24.93 6.81
CA GLY A 335 25.41 -25.51 5.66
C GLY A 335 24.64 -25.39 4.34
N ILE A 336 23.67 -24.48 4.26
CA ILE A 336 22.86 -24.22 3.06
C ILE A 336 23.29 -22.88 2.48
N GLU A 337 23.95 -22.90 1.32
CA GLU A 337 24.38 -21.70 0.62
C GLU A 337 23.29 -21.24 -0.36
N ILE A 338 22.76 -20.04 -0.14
CA ILE A 338 21.75 -19.43 -1.03
C ILE A 338 22.45 -18.67 -2.15
N THR A 339 22.09 -19.01 -3.38
CA THR A 339 22.52 -18.26 -4.56
C THR A 339 21.42 -17.24 -4.88
N PRO A 340 21.69 -15.93 -4.77
CA PRO A 340 20.71 -14.92 -5.13
C PRO A 340 20.25 -15.10 -6.57
N GLU A 341 18.99 -14.77 -6.84
CA GLU A 341 18.52 -14.71 -8.21
C GLU A 341 19.23 -13.56 -8.94
N ALA A 342 19.75 -13.86 -10.14
CA ALA A 342 20.38 -12.87 -10.99
C ALA A 342 19.34 -12.33 -11.99
N PRO A 343 19.42 -11.04 -12.38
CA PRO A 343 18.59 -10.49 -13.43
C PRO A 343 18.68 -11.33 -14.71
N MET A 344 17.61 -11.34 -15.49
CA MET A 344 17.57 -12.10 -16.73
C MET A 344 18.76 -11.77 -17.65
N ASP A 345 19.51 -12.81 -18.04
CA ASP A 345 20.56 -12.69 -19.04
C ASP A 345 19.92 -12.55 -20.41
N VAL A 346 20.08 -11.37 -21.02
CA VAL A 346 19.45 -11.02 -22.30
C VAL A 346 20.50 -10.50 -23.27
N THR A 347 20.40 -10.97 -24.51
CA THR A 347 21.18 -10.46 -25.64
C THR A 347 20.23 -9.72 -26.58
N ILE A 348 20.59 -8.48 -26.94
CA ILE A 348 19.81 -7.67 -27.88
C ILE A 348 19.93 -8.24 -29.29
N GLU A 349 18.79 -8.34 -29.96
CA GLU A 349 18.67 -8.69 -31.38
C GLU A 349 18.58 -7.43 -32.25
N ASP A 350 19.05 -7.51 -33.49
CA ASP A 350 19.10 -6.37 -34.42
C ASP A 350 17.71 -5.96 -34.93
N LYS A 351 16.75 -6.88 -34.94
CA LYS A 351 15.41 -6.67 -35.50
C LYS A 351 14.31 -7.25 -34.64
N ILE A 352 13.16 -6.59 -34.67
CA ILE A 352 11.94 -7.07 -34.04
C ILE A 352 11.19 -7.96 -35.04
N PRO A 353 10.75 -9.17 -34.64
CA PRO A 353 9.88 -9.98 -35.50
C PRO A 353 8.59 -9.26 -35.88
N GLU A 354 8.19 -9.35 -37.14
CA GLU A 354 7.04 -8.61 -37.70
C GLU A 354 5.72 -8.90 -36.95
N ASP A 355 5.58 -10.11 -36.41
CA ASP A 355 4.40 -10.53 -35.64
C ASP A 355 4.15 -9.66 -34.39
N PHE A 356 5.15 -8.94 -33.87
CA PHE A 356 4.95 -8.06 -32.71
C PHE A 356 4.12 -6.82 -33.01
N LYS A 357 3.94 -6.43 -34.29
CA LYS A 357 3.07 -5.31 -34.66
C LYS A 357 1.62 -5.49 -34.21
N GLN A 358 1.16 -6.73 -34.02
CA GLN A 358 -0.18 -6.99 -33.49
C GLN A 358 -0.37 -6.47 -32.04
N TYR A 359 0.74 -6.26 -31.31
CA TYR A 359 0.74 -5.74 -29.94
C TYR A 359 0.78 -4.21 -29.88
N GLU A 360 0.84 -3.50 -31.01
CA GLU A 360 0.69 -2.04 -31.01
C GLU A 360 -0.66 -1.61 -30.44
N GLY A 361 -0.66 -0.44 -29.81
CA GLY A 361 -1.84 0.20 -29.26
C GLY A 361 -1.66 0.68 -27.83
N TYR A 362 -2.78 1.01 -27.21
CA TYR A 362 -2.82 1.58 -25.88
C TYR A 362 -2.98 0.51 -24.81
N TYR A 363 -2.28 0.69 -23.70
CA TYR A 363 -2.31 -0.19 -22.54
C TYR A 363 -2.58 0.64 -21.30
N SER A 364 -3.40 0.10 -20.41
CA SER A 364 -3.49 0.59 -19.04
C SER A 364 -2.30 0.01 -18.28
N ILE A 365 -1.31 0.84 -17.97
CA ILE A 365 -0.09 0.45 -17.28
C ILE A 365 -0.24 0.76 -15.79
N GLY A 366 0.00 -0.23 -14.94
CA GLY A 366 -0.04 -0.06 -13.49
C GLY A 366 1.32 0.19 -12.85
N SER A 367 2.41 -0.38 -13.37
CA SER A 367 3.73 -0.23 -12.72
C SER A 367 4.93 -0.60 -13.61
N MET A 368 5.13 0.08 -14.75
CA MET A 368 6.25 -0.19 -15.67
C MET A 368 7.22 0.99 -15.74
N THR A 369 7.01 1.93 -16.66
CA THR A 369 7.73 3.22 -16.76
C THR A 369 6.92 4.33 -16.08
N GLY A 370 6.11 3.96 -15.08
CA GLY A 370 5.02 4.78 -14.53
C GLY A 370 3.70 4.01 -14.44
N SER A 371 2.62 4.76 -14.18
CA SER A 371 1.24 4.30 -14.16
C SER A 371 0.36 5.25 -14.98
N GLY A 372 -0.62 4.74 -15.73
CA GLY A 372 -1.47 5.52 -16.63
C GLY A 372 -1.70 4.83 -17.97
N ILE A 373 -1.80 5.62 -19.04
CA ILE A 373 -2.05 5.11 -20.41
C ILE A 373 -0.73 5.07 -21.18
N GLY A 374 -0.31 3.88 -21.58
CA GLY A 374 0.89 3.63 -22.37
C GLY A 374 0.58 3.35 -23.84
N ASN A 375 1.13 4.14 -24.76
CA ASN A 375 1.09 3.84 -26.19
C ASN A 375 2.33 3.02 -26.58
N VAL A 376 2.11 1.78 -27.01
CA VAL A 376 3.15 0.85 -27.49
C VAL A 376 3.19 0.91 -29.02
N THR A 377 4.37 1.21 -29.56
CA THR A 377 4.65 1.26 -31.01
C THR A 377 5.95 0.53 -31.33
N PHE A 378 6.07 0.01 -32.55
CA PHE A 378 7.29 -0.67 -33.01
C PHE A 378 7.87 -0.04 -34.28
N SER A 379 9.18 0.21 -34.27
CA SER A 379 9.98 0.38 -35.48
C SER A 379 10.57 -0.97 -35.93
N GLU A 380 11.46 -0.97 -36.91
CA GLU A 380 12.18 -2.19 -37.36
C GLU A 380 12.98 -2.85 -36.21
N ASP A 381 13.50 -2.06 -35.27
CA ASP A 381 14.48 -2.50 -34.28
C ASP A 381 14.19 -2.03 -32.84
N THR A 382 13.14 -1.23 -32.62
CA THR A 382 12.85 -0.59 -31.32
C THR A 382 11.37 -0.63 -31.00
N MET A 383 11.03 -1.08 -29.78
CA MET A 383 9.71 -0.85 -29.19
C MET A 383 9.77 0.46 -28.41
N THR A 384 8.82 1.37 -28.64
CA THR A 384 8.68 2.61 -27.88
C THR A 384 7.39 2.55 -27.08
N VAL A 385 7.49 2.84 -25.79
CA VAL A 385 6.33 2.98 -24.90
C VAL A 385 6.29 4.43 -24.41
N VAL A 386 5.22 5.14 -24.76
CA VAL A 386 4.95 6.49 -24.24
C VAL A 386 3.85 6.38 -23.19
N THR A 387 4.22 6.51 -21.92
CA THR A 387 3.29 6.40 -20.79
C THR A 387 2.91 7.79 -20.32
N GLU A 388 1.64 8.11 -20.47
CA GLU A 388 1.03 9.32 -19.94
C GLU A 388 0.38 9.02 -18.58
N SER A 389 0.67 9.86 -17.60
CA SER A 389 -0.02 9.91 -16.30
C SER A 389 -0.72 11.27 -16.14
N VAL A 390 -1.33 11.50 -14.97
CA VAL A 390 -1.90 12.82 -14.66
C VAL A 390 -0.83 13.91 -14.64
N LEU A 391 0.37 13.61 -14.13
CA LEU A 391 1.42 14.60 -13.86
C LEU A 391 2.59 14.54 -14.84
N THR A 392 2.83 13.39 -15.47
CA THR A 392 4.04 13.12 -16.26
C THR A 392 3.70 12.47 -17.59
N LYS A 393 4.60 12.61 -18.56
CA LYS A 393 4.59 11.84 -19.80
C LYS A 393 6.00 11.32 -20.04
N GLU A 394 6.17 10.02 -19.90
CA GLU A 394 7.46 9.36 -19.94
C GLU A 394 7.58 8.53 -21.23
N THR A 395 8.78 8.47 -21.79
CA THR A 395 9.07 7.66 -22.98
C THR A 395 10.17 6.68 -22.63
N ALA A 396 9.90 5.40 -22.84
CA ALA A 396 10.88 4.33 -22.71
C ALA A 396 11.07 3.63 -24.04
N LYS A 397 12.32 3.22 -24.28
CA LYS A 397 12.72 2.47 -25.46
C LYS A 397 13.15 1.09 -25.03
N TYR A 398 12.77 0.10 -25.80
CA TYR A 398 13.14 -1.28 -25.56
C TYR A 398 13.66 -1.92 -26.84
N LYS A 399 14.59 -2.87 -26.64
CA LYS A 399 15.17 -3.69 -27.70
C LYS A 399 14.70 -5.13 -27.55
N TYR A 400 14.40 -5.78 -28.67
CA TYR A 400 14.05 -7.19 -28.68
C TYR A 400 15.26 -8.04 -28.30
N THR A 401 15.01 -9.19 -27.69
CA THR A 401 16.06 -10.02 -27.09
C THR A 401 15.91 -11.49 -27.49
N THR A 402 17.01 -12.24 -27.34
CA THR A 402 17.06 -13.69 -27.55
C THR A 402 16.11 -14.48 -26.64
N SER A 403 15.65 -13.91 -25.53
CA SER A 403 14.65 -14.54 -24.64
C SER A 403 13.22 -14.41 -25.14
N GLY A 404 12.99 -13.70 -26.27
CA GLY A 404 11.66 -13.44 -26.82
C GLY A 404 10.95 -12.24 -26.20
N GLY A 405 11.62 -11.50 -25.31
CA GLY A 405 11.11 -10.29 -24.66
C GLY A 405 11.79 -9.01 -25.13
N PHE A 406 11.48 -7.92 -24.45
CA PHE A 406 11.97 -6.57 -24.73
C PHE A 406 12.68 -6.01 -23.48
N VAL A 407 13.96 -5.69 -23.61
CA VAL A 407 14.75 -5.08 -22.53
C VAL A 407 14.80 -3.57 -22.67
N GLU A 408 14.59 -2.85 -21.57
CA GLU A 408 14.67 -1.39 -21.54
C GLU A 408 16.12 -0.91 -21.74
N VAL A 409 16.29 0.09 -22.61
CA VAL A 409 17.59 0.68 -22.94
C VAL A 409 17.61 2.19 -22.68
N ASP A 410 18.80 2.72 -22.43
CA ASP A 410 19.05 4.16 -22.40
C ASP A 410 19.01 4.79 -23.81
N ASP A 411 19.18 6.11 -23.89
CA ASP A 411 19.18 6.82 -25.17
C ASP A 411 20.32 6.43 -26.13
N ASN A 412 21.36 5.74 -25.62
CA ASN A 412 22.46 5.21 -26.41
C ASN A 412 22.24 3.74 -26.80
N GLY A 413 21.08 3.16 -26.50
CA GLY A 413 20.76 1.76 -26.77
C GLY A 413 21.43 0.76 -25.83
N ARG A 414 21.97 1.21 -24.69
CA ARG A 414 22.58 0.32 -23.69
C ARG A 414 21.53 -0.15 -22.69
N ILE A 415 21.58 -1.42 -22.33
CA ILE A 415 20.74 -1.98 -21.26
C ILE A 415 20.95 -1.17 -19.97
N ARG A 416 19.85 -0.76 -19.34
CA ARG A 416 19.90 -0.03 -18.07
C ARG A 416 20.44 -0.92 -16.94
N LYS A 417 21.10 -0.31 -15.95
CA LYS A 417 21.62 -1.02 -14.78
C LYS A 417 20.51 -1.73 -13.98
N ASN A 418 19.42 -1.02 -13.70
CA ASN A 418 18.20 -1.62 -13.18
C ASN A 418 17.41 -2.06 -14.42
N GLN A 419 17.54 -3.35 -14.74
CA GLN A 419 17.02 -3.91 -15.98
C GLN A 419 15.52 -4.15 -15.85
N THR A 420 14.76 -3.70 -16.84
CA THR A 420 13.34 -4.05 -17.00
C THR A 420 13.23 -4.88 -18.28
N VAL A 421 12.74 -6.12 -18.19
CA VAL A 421 12.46 -6.99 -19.35
C VAL A 421 10.97 -7.29 -19.38
N VAL A 422 10.32 -7.03 -20.51
CA VAL A 422 8.88 -7.22 -20.67
C VAL A 422 8.54 -8.17 -21.81
N PHE A 423 7.40 -8.83 -21.67
CA PHE A 423 6.85 -9.81 -22.60
C PHE A 423 5.38 -9.50 -22.83
N PHE A 424 4.89 -9.81 -24.02
CA PHE A 424 3.46 -9.80 -24.32
C PHE A 424 2.90 -11.19 -24.12
N GLU A 425 1.75 -11.27 -23.46
CA GLU A 425 1.01 -12.51 -23.28
C GLU A 425 -0.44 -12.32 -23.69
N LYS A 426 -1.00 -13.32 -24.36
CA LYS A 426 -2.45 -13.42 -24.53
C LYS A 426 -3.01 -14.33 -23.44
N GLY A 427 -3.80 -13.75 -22.53
CA GLY A 427 -4.43 -14.47 -21.43
C GLY A 427 -5.49 -15.47 -21.91
N SER A 428 -5.89 -16.37 -21.02
CA SER A 428 -6.97 -17.34 -21.27
C SER A 428 -8.34 -16.68 -21.47
N ASP A 429 -8.49 -15.45 -20.98
CA ASP A 429 -9.62 -14.55 -21.21
C ASP A 429 -9.61 -13.89 -22.61
N GLY A 430 -8.56 -14.13 -23.40
CA GLY A 430 -8.38 -13.57 -24.72
C GLY A 430 -7.80 -12.15 -24.74
N LYS A 431 -7.57 -11.54 -23.56
CA LYS A 431 -6.96 -10.22 -23.43
C LYS A 431 -5.46 -10.29 -23.64
N VAL A 432 -4.86 -9.14 -23.93
CA VAL A 432 -3.42 -9.01 -24.09
C VAL A 432 -2.85 -8.26 -22.90
N TYR A 433 -1.79 -8.82 -22.34
CA TYR A 433 -1.10 -8.28 -21.19
C TYR A 433 0.37 -8.01 -21.50
N ILE A 434 0.93 -7.03 -20.79
CA ILE A 434 2.38 -6.86 -20.63
C ILE A 434 2.72 -7.43 -19.28
N LYS A 435 3.61 -8.42 -19.23
CA LYS A 435 4.20 -8.93 -17.99
C LYS A 435 5.71 -8.86 -18.07
N GLY A 436 6.41 -8.98 -16.95
CA GLY A 436 7.86 -8.98 -17.01
C GLY A 436 8.57 -8.93 -15.67
N GLU A 437 9.86 -8.72 -15.78
CA GLU A 437 10.83 -8.71 -14.70
C GLU A 437 11.43 -7.32 -14.56
N GLN A 438 11.50 -6.81 -13.34
CA GLN A 438 12.24 -5.61 -13.00
C GLN A 438 13.28 -5.94 -11.93
N SER A 439 14.55 -5.66 -12.24
CA SER A 439 15.65 -5.77 -11.30
C SER A 439 16.00 -4.42 -10.69
N MET A 440 16.29 -4.42 -9.40
CA MET A 440 16.77 -3.27 -8.65
C MET A 440 18.01 -3.66 -7.87
N SER A 441 19.12 -2.96 -8.13
CA SER A 441 20.37 -3.17 -7.40
C SER A 441 20.47 -2.21 -6.22
N MET A 442 20.51 -2.74 -5.00
CA MET A 442 20.75 -1.97 -3.78
C MET A 442 22.21 -2.11 -3.32
N PRO A 443 22.98 -1.01 -3.29
CA PRO A 443 24.37 -1.06 -2.85
C PRO A 443 24.52 -1.70 -1.46
N GLY A 444 25.27 -2.79 -1.39
CA GLY A 444 25.53 -3.52 -0.14
C GLY A 444 24.46 -4.53 0.29
N LEU A 445 23.28 -4.53 -0.34
CA LEU A 445 22.18 -5.45 -0.03
C LEU A 445 21.87 -6.45 -1.17
N GLY A 446 22.40 -6.22 -2.37
CA GLY A 446 22.26 -7.11 -3.52
C GLY A 446 21.18 -6.66 -4.49
N ASP A 447 20.79 -7.56 -5.38
CA ASP A 447 19.75 -7.32 -6.38
C ASP A 447 18.41 -7.87 -5.90
N TYR A 448 17.33 -7.18 -6.24
CA TYR A 448 15.96 -7.62 -6.05
C TYR A 448 15.28 -7.72 -7.39
N ILE A 449 14.52 -8.80 -7.56
CA ILE A 449 13.82 -9.11 -8.78
C ILE A 449 12.34 -9.16 -8.48
N ARG A 450 11.59 -8.33 -9.19
CA ARG A 450 10.14 -8.30 -9.14
C ARG A 450 9.57 -8.80 -10.46
N LYS A 451 8.77 -9.85 -10.41
CA LYS A 451 8.06 -10.43 -11.56
C LYS A 451 6.57 -10.22 -11.40
N GLN A 452 5.92 -9.64 -12.41
CA GLN A 452 4.49 -9.34 -12.37
C GLN A 452 3.90 -8.98 -13.73
N TYR A 453 2.57 -8.87 -13.78
CA TYR A 453 1.86 -8.13 -14.82
C TYR A 453 2.03 -6.62 -14.64
N PHE A 454 2.30 -5.92 -15.73
CA PHE A 454 2.58 -4.50 -15.79
C PHE A 454 1.48 -3.67 -16.47
N GLY A 455 0.79 -4.25 -17.45
CA GLY A 455 -0.28 -3.55 -18.16
C GLY A 455 -1.24 -4.48 -18.90
N GLU A 456 -2.42 -3.95 -19.21
CA GLU A 456 -3.49 -4.61 -19.96
C GLU A 456 -3.83 -3.79 -21.20
N LYS A 457 -3.92 -4.44 -22.36
CA LYS A 457 -4.26 -3.77 -23.62
C LYS A 457 -5.67 -3.21 -23.54
N MET A 458 -5.81 -1.94 -23.89
CA MET A 458 -7.07 -1.21 -23.87
C MET A 458 -7.81 -1.36 -25.20
N GLU A 459 -9.13 -1.33 -25.10
CA GLU A 459 -10.04 -1.24 -26.24
C GLU A 459 -10.56 0.19 -26.38
N ALA A 460 -10.93 0.58 -27.60
CA ALA A 460 -11.64 1.84 -27.80
C ALA A 460 -12.97 1.83 -27.03
N PHE A 461 -13.32 2.95 -26.42
CA PHE A 461 -14.57 3.10 -25.69
C PHE A 461 -15.24 4.42 -26.06
N GLU A 462 -16.41 4.35 -26.69
CA GLU A 462 -17.13 5.54 -27.16
C GLU A 462 -18.05 6.08 -26.06
N ALA A 463 -17.55 7.02 -25.27
CA ALA A 463 -18.39 7.81 -24.37
C ALA A 463 -19.31 8.76 -25.18
N SER A 464 -20.49 9.09 -24.64
CA SER A 464 -21.36 10.08 -25.26
C SER A 464 -20.65 11.46 -25.38
N PRO A 465 -20.92 12.25 -26.42
CA PRO A 465 -20.33 13.59 -26.56
C PRO A 465 -20.55 14.47 -25.33
N GLU A 466 -21.72 14.37 -24.71
CA GLU A 466 -22.08 15.14 -23.52
C GLU A 466 -21.28 14.70 -22.28
N ALA A 467 -21.04 13.39 -22.12
CA ALA A 467 -20.19 12.88 -21.05
C ALA A 467 -18.73 13.29 -21.26
N LEU A 468 -18.23 13.18 -22.50
CA LEU A 468 -16.86 13.56 -22.83
C LEU A 468 -16.62 15.05 -22.56
N ASP A 469 -17.55 15.93 -22.96
CA ASP A 469 -17.46 17.37 -22.71
C ASP A 469 -17.43 17.68 -21.20
N SER A 470 -18.35 17.09 -20.43
CA SER A 470 -18.43 17.26 -18.97
C SER A 470 -17.10 16.95 -18.28
N TRP A 471 -16.55 15.76 -18.56
CA TRP A 471 -15.34 15.27 -17.90
C TRP A 471 -14.06 15.93 -18.41
N THR A 472 -13.98 16.25 -19.71
CA THR A 472 -12.82 16.93 -20.28
C THR A 472 -12.65 18.34 -19.73
N GLN A 473 -13.76 19.04 -19.44
CA GLN A 473 -13.72 20.35 -18.78
C GLN A 473 -13.10 20.30 -17.37
N MET A 474 -13.16 19.15 -16.68
CA MET A 474 -12.55 18.95 -15.36
C MET A 474 -11.10 18.48 -15.43
N SER A 475 -10.61 18.14 -16.62
CA SER A 475 -9.22 17.72 -16.83
C SER A 475 -8.24 18.80 -16.38
N GLY A 476 -7.23 18.42 -15.61
CA GLY A 476 -6.22 19.32 -15.05
C GLY A 476 -6.72 20.15 -13.84
N THR A 477 -7.98 20.02 -13.43
CA THR A 477 -8.47 20.67 -12.21
C THR A 477 -7.92 19.94 -10.98
N PRO A 478 -7.29 20.64 -10.02
CA PRO A 478 -6.89 20.06 -8.75
C PRO A 478 -8.09 19.98 -7.78
N TRP A 479 -8.10 18.93 -6.98
CA TRP A 479 -9.15 18.63 -6.01
C TRP A 479 -8.56 18.36 -4.63
N VAL A 480 -9.33 18.61 -3.57
CA VAL A 480 -8.92 18.40 -2.16
C VAL A 480 -9.86 17.43 -1.45
N LEU A 481 -9.30 16.58 -0.60
CA LEU A 481 -10.04 15.68 0.30
C LEU A 481 -10.87 16.49 1.30
N VAL A 482 -12.15 16.14 1.47
CA VAL A 482 -13.06 16.92 2.33
C VAL A 482 -13.66 16.15 3.51
N ASN A 483 -13.60 14.81 3.55
CA ASN A 483 -14.44 14.02 4.46
C ASN A 483 -13.71 13.05 5.40
N ASP A 484 -12.51 13.36 5.85
CA ASP A 484 -11.72 12.46 6.71
C ASP A 484 -11.54 13.02 8.13
N ARG A 485 -11.11 12.17 9.07
CA ARG A 485 -10.86 12.57 10.47
C ARG A 485 -9.77 13.62 10.57
N TYR A 486 -9.85 14.45 11.61
CA TYR A 486 -8.84 15.48 11.89
C TYR A 486 -7.44 14.91 12.13
N SER A 487 -7.37 13.67 12.62
CA SER A 487 -6.14 12.94 12.87
C SER A 487 -5.62 12.18 11.64
N SER A 488 -6.32 12.22 10.50
CA SER A 488 -5.99 11.38 9.34
C SER A 488 -4.65 11.74 8.67
N THR A 489 -3.84 10.71 8.41
CA THR A 489 -2.61 10.84 7.62
C THR A 489 -2.86 11.23 6.16
N ASN A 490 -4.09 11.09 5.65
CA ASN A 490 -4.42 11.46 4.27
C ASN A 490 -4.25 12.97 4.01
N TYR A 491 -4.29 13.80 5.07
CA TYR A 491 -3.95 15.22 4.98
C TYR A 491 -2.45 15.48 4.82
N ASP A 492 -1.60 14.47 4.79
CA ASP A 492 -0.20 14.63 4.39
C ASP A 492 -0.06 14.88 2.88
N SER A 493 -1.00 14.36 2.08
CA SER A 493 -1.09 14.56 0.63
C SER A 493 -2.56 14.53 0.16
N PRO A 494 -3.40 15.51 0.54
CA PRO A 494 -4.86 15.45 0.33
C PRO A 494 -5.30 15.86 -1.08
N PHE A 495 -4.36 16.26 -1.93
CA PHE A 495 -4.66 16.76 -3.27
C PHE A 495 -4.65 15.62 -4.27
N MET A 496 -5.63 15.63 -5.17
CA MET A 496 -5.65 14.77 -6.36
C MET A 496 -5.88 15.61 -7.61
N ALA A 497 -5.55 15.03 -8.76
CA ALA A 497 -5.83 15.61 -10.06
C ALA A 497 -6.33 14.51 -10.99
N MET A 498 -7.05 14.94 -12.03
CA MET A 498 -7.54 14.05 -13.07
C MET A 498 -7.16 14.57 -14.44
N LYS A 499 -7.02 13.67 -15.41
CA LYS A 499 -6.65 14.00 -16.78
C LYS A 499 -7.42 13.14 -17.77
N ALA A 500 -8.17 13.78 -18.66
CA ALA A 500 -8.77 13.09 -19.81
C ALA A 500 -7.70 12.74 -20.84
N SER A 501 -7.81 11.55 -21.44
CA SER A 501 -6.89 11.13 -22.50
C SER A 501 -7.27 11.76 -23.84
N GLU A 502 -6.32 12.44 -24.48
CA GLU A 502 -6.50 12.94 -25.85
C GLU A 502 -6.45 11.80 -26.87
N ASP A 503 -5.56 10.83 -26.63
CA ASP A 503 -5.27 9.71 -27.52
C ASP A 503 -6.32 8.59 -27.43
N MET A 504 -6.96 8.43 -26.27
CA MET A 504 -8.03 7.45 -26.02
C MET A 504 -9.28 8.15 -25.46
N PRO A 505 -10.05 8.86 -26.32
CA PRO A 505 -11.31 9.47 -25.92
C PRO A 505 -12.22 8.45 -25.24
N GLY A 506 -12.89 8.85 -24.15
CA GLY A 506 -13.69 7.95 -23.31
C GLY A 506 -12.96 7.40 -22.08
N TYR A 507 -11.66 7.71 -21.92
CA TYR A 507 -10.88 7.35 -20.73
C TYR A 507 -10.35 8.57 -19.99
N MET A 508 -10.23 8.41 -18.67
CA MET A 508 -9.58 9.36 -17.76
C MET A 508 -8.53 8.67 -16.90
N MET A 509 -7.57 9.46 -16.44
CA MET A 509 -6.61 9.10 -15.42
C MET A 509 -6.91 9.87 -14.14
N ILE A 510 -6.93 9.18 -13.00
CA ILE A 510 -7.11 9.76 -11.66
C ILE A 510 -5.82 9.52 -10.87
N SER A 511 -5.23 10.59 -10.32
CA SER A 511 -4.04 10.48 -9.47
C SER A 511 -4.45 10.10 -8.05
N LEU A 512 -4.07 8.91 -7.59
CA LEU A 512 -4.25 8.44 -6.22
C LEU A 512 -2.88 8.16 -5.57
N SER A 513 -2.87 7.92 -4.26
CA SER A 513 -1.65 7.60 -3.50
C SER A 513 -0.85 6.42 -4.08
N ALA A 514 -1.54 5.43 -4.66
CA ALA A 514 -0.93 4.26 -5.30
C ALA A 514 -0.62 4.45 -6.80
N GLY A 515 -0.56 5.70 -7.29
CA GLY A 515 -0.31 6.05 -8.69
C GLY A 515 -1.58 6.39 -9.48
N SER A 516 -1.42 6.64 -10.79
CA SER A 516 -2.55 6.95 -11.66
C SER A 516 -3.40 5.70 -11.92
N ARG A 517 -4.72 5.83 -11.81
CA ARG A 517 -5.70 4.79 -12.21
C ARG A 517 -6.41 5.22 -13.47
N VAL A 518 -6.53 4.29 -14.43
CA VAL A 518 -7.25 4.52 -15.69
C VAL A 518 -8.69 4.07 -15.52
N VAL A 519 -9.63 4.95 -15.82
CA VAL A 519 -11.07 4.72 -15.67
C VAL A 519 -11.80 5.09 -16.96
N LYS A 520 -12.94 4.43 -17.22
CA LYS A 520 -13.84 4.73 -18.34
C LYS A 520 -14.83 5.83 -17.95
N ILE A 521 -15.14 6.71 -18.90
CA ILE A 521 -16.20 7.71 -18.77
C ILE A 521 -17.55 7.05 -19.06
N GLU A 522 -18.23 6.52 -18.05
CA GLU A 522 -19.48 5.76 -18.25
C GLU A 522 -20.65 6.67 -18.65
N ASP A 523 -20.75 7.84 -18.00
CA ASP A 523 -21.73 8.88 -18.29
C ASP A 523 -21.23 10.25 -17.78
N GLN A 524 -22.10 11.26 -17.73
CA GLN A 524 -21.75 12.63 -17.31
C GLN A 524 -21.33 12.76 -15.84
N MET A 525 -21.66 11.76 -15.01
CA MET A 525 -21.48 11.75 -13.56
C MET A 525 -20.66 10.56 -13.06
N SER A 526 -20.39 9.56 -13.90
CA SER A 526 -19.76 8.30 -13.45
C SER A 526 -18.47 7.98 -14.21
N LEU A 527 -17.41 7.67 -13.46
CA LEU A 527 -16.18 7.06 -13.94
C LEU A 527 -16.03 5.64 -13.37
N LYS A 528 -15.62 4.69 -14.22
CA LYS A 528 -15.60 3.27 -13.85
C LYS A 528 -14.23 2.62 -14.09
N ALA A 529 -13.67 1.96 -13.07
CA ALA A 529 -12.49 1.11 -13.22
C ALA A 529 -12.81 -0.16 -14.02
N PHE A 530 -11.87 -0.67 -14.82
CA PHE A 530 -12.14 -1.78 -15.75
C PHE A 530 -11.03 -2.85 -15.85
N GLN A 531 -9.90 -2.61 -15.21
CA GLN A 531 -8.71 -3.46 -15.32
C GLN A 531 -8.92 -4.81 -14.64
N THR A 532 -8.37 -5.88 -15.23
CA THR A 532 -8.48 -7.27 -14.75
C THR A 532 -7.14 -8.00 -14.73
N MET A 533 -6.02 -7.28 -14.63
CA MET A 533 -4.70 -7.90 -14.56
C MET A 533 -4.64 -8.88 -13.36
N PRO A 534 -4.20 -10.14 -13.55
CA PRO A 534 -4.19 -11.16 -12.50
C PRO A 534 -2.97 -11.02 -11.56
N SER A 535 -2.78 -9.83 -11.01
CA SER A 535 -1.73 -9.53 -10.05
C SER A 535 -2.09 -8.36 -9.13
N SER A 536 -1.28 -8.15 -8.10
CA SER A 536 -1.35 -7.00 -7.21
C SER A 536 -1.13 -5.64 -7.90
N THR A 537 -0.76 -5.61 -9.17
CA THR A 537 -0.81 -4.39 -9.99
C THR A 537 -2.26 -3.88 -10.15
N ASN A 538 -3.25 -4.77 -10.03
CA ASN A 538 -4.68 -4.48 -10.09
C ASN A 538 -5.32 -4.18 -8.72
N ARG A 539 -4.52 -3.81 -7.73
CA ARG A 539 -5.01 -3.45 -6.39
C ARG A 539 -5.58 -2.03 -6.35
N ASP A 540 -6.50 -1.82 -5.41
CA ASP A 540 -7.05 -0.50 -5.06
C ASP A 540 -7.61 0.22 -6.30
N LEU A 541 -8.50 -0.48 -7.01
CA LEU A 541 -9.32 0.13 -8.06
C LEU A 541 -10.45 0.94 -7.42
N CYS A 542 -10.87 2.01 -8.07
CA CYS A 542 -12.02 2.77 -7.60
C CYS A 542 -12.87 3.27 -8.77
N ASP A 543 -14.18 3.14 -8.62
CA ASP A 543 -15.16 3.93 -9.35
C ASP A 543 -15.30 5.31 -8.68
N ALA A 544 -15.64 6.33 -9.48
CA ALA A 544 -15.87 7.70 -9.01
C ALA A 544 -17.23 8.22 -9.52
N ILE A 545 -17.95 8.91 -8.65
CA ILE A 545 -19.25 9.51 -8.93
C ILE A 545 -19.17 11.00 -8.60
N LEU A 546 -19.43 11.84 -9.59
CA LEU A 546 -19.67 13.25 -9.38
C LEU A 546 -21.11 13.44 -8.90
N THR A 547 -21.29 14.18 -7.82
CA THR A 547 -22.61 14.52 -7.29
C THR A 547 -23.11 15.86 -7.86
N PRO A 548 -24.42 16.15 -7.81
CA PRO A 548 -24.96 17.40 -8.35
C PRO A 548 -24.42 18.69 -7.71
N ASP A 549 -23.92 18.62 -6.47
CA ASP A 549 -23.26 19.75 -5.79
C ASP A 549 -21.77 19.91 -6.15
N GLY A 550 -21.25 19.10 -7.07
CA GLY A 550 -19.88 19.17 -7.57
C GLY A 550 -18.85 18.43 -6.70
N THR A 551 -19.30 17.56 -5.80
CA THR A 551 -18.42 16.70 -4.99
C THR A 551 -18.10 15.42 -5.76
N LEU A 552 -16.84 15.02 -5.81
CA LEU A 552 -16.41 13.75 -6.40
C LEU A 552 -16.30 12.71 -5.29
N SER A 553 -17.21 11.73 -5.28
CA SER A 553 -17.21 10.60 -4.34
C SER A 553 -16.54 9.40 -4.96
N LEU A 554 -15.50 8.87 -4.31
CA LEU A 554 -14.86 7.63 -4.71
C LEU A 554 -15.49 6.45 -3.97
N SER A 555 -15.65 5.32 -4.65
CA SER A 555 -16.14 4.05 -4.07
C SER A 555 -15.30 3.52 -2.89
N ILE A 556 -14.11 4.08 -2.67
CA ILE A 556 -13.21 3.84 -1.54
C ILE A 556 -13.47 4.76 -0.33
N GLY A 557 -14.59 5.48 -0.32
CA GLY A 557 -15.08 6.28 0.81
C GLY A 557 -14.59 7.72 0.89
N SER A 558 -13.60 8.11 0.07
CA SER A 558 -13.06 9.48 0.03
C SER A 558 -13.90 10.39 -0.87
N GLU A 559 -14.12 11.62 -0.41
CA GLU A 559 -14.81 12.67 -1.16
C GLU A 559 -13.87 13.85 -1.42
N TYR A 560 -14.01 14.45 -2.60
CA TYR A 560 -13.16 15.52 -3.07
C TYR A 560 -13.97 16.69 -3.64
N LYS A 561 -13.46 17.92 -3.46
CA LYS A 561 -14.01 19.14 -4.10
C LYS A 561 -12.95 19.85 -4.93
N PRO A 562 -13.34 20.54 -6.02
CA PRO A 562 -12.39 21.31 -6.81
C PRO A 562 -11.80 22.46 -5.98
N VAL A 563 -10.49 22.64 -6.04
CA VAL A 563 -9.77 23.72 -5.32
C VAL A 563 -10.34 25.11 -5.66
N ALA A 564 -10.83 25.30 -6.89
CA ALA A 564 -11.43 26.57 -7.33
C ALA A 564 -12.72 26.94 -6.57
N THR A 565 -13.39 25.97 -5.93
CA THR A 565 -14.60 26.20 -5.13
C THR A 565 -14.31 26.64 -3.71
N LEU A 566 -13.05 26.58 -3.28
CA LEU A 566 -12.65 26.90 -1.92
C LEU A 566 -12.77 28.41 -1.64
N PRO A 567 -13.28 28.79 -0.44
CA PRO A 567 -13.31 30.17 0.00
C PRO A 567 -11.89 30.70 0.21
N GLU A 568 -11.75 32.03 0.29
CA GLU A 568 -10.46 32.67 0.60
C GLU A 568 -10.34 32.96 2.10
N LEU A 569 -9.18 32.66 2.67
CA LEU A 569 -8.81 33.10 4.01
C LEU A 569 -8.35 34.56 3.91
N THR A 570 -9.22 35.48 4.29
CA THR A 570 -8.92 36.92 4.36
C THR A 570 -8.72 37.37 5.80
N ALA A 571 -8.25 38.61 6.00
CA ALA A 571 -8.10 39.21 7.33
C ALA A 571 -9.41 39.34 8.14
N ASP A 572 -10.58 39.17 7.51
CA ASP A 572 -11.88 39.22 8.19
C ASP A 572 -12.29 37.86 8.79
N VAL A 573 -11.63 36.77 8.40
CA VAL A 573 -11.86 35.44 8.98
C VAL A 573 -11.19 35.39 10.35
N ARG A 574 -11.99 35.54 11.41
CA ARG A 574 -11.52 35.55 12.81
C ARG A 574 -11.84 34.27 13.57
N GLU A 575 -12.70 33.42 13.01
CA GLU A 575 -13.10 32.15 13.62
C GLU A 575 -13.50 31.16 12.52
N VAL A 576 -13.13 29.90 12.69
CA VAL A 576 -13.50 28.77 11.82
C VAL A 576 -14.20 27.73 12.68
N GLU A 577 -15.43 27.37 12.33
CA GLU A 577 -16.17 26.28 12.96
C GLU A 577 -15.66 24.93 12.44
N LEU A 578 -15.45 23.99 13.34
CA LEU A 578 -14.99 22.63 13.01
C LEU A 578 -16.17 21.67 13.03
N LYS A 579 -16.08 20.63 12.18
CA LYS A 579 -17.09 19.61 12.01
C LYS A 579 -16.45 18.25 11.80
N THR A 580 -17.08 17.23 12.38
CA THR A 580 -16.59 15.86 12.31
C THR A 580 -16.61 15.35 10.87
N LYS A 581 -15.46 14.94 10.34
CA LYS A 581 -15.30 14.45 8.96
C LYS A 581 -15.81 15.44 7.91
N ASP A 582 -15.66 16.74 8.15
CA ASP A 582 -15.96 17.81 7.18
C ASP A 582 -14.89 18.91 7.26
N ALA A 583 -13.98 18.90 6.28
CA ALA A 583 -12.78 19.72 6.29
C ALA A 583 -13.05 21.17 5.89
N SER A 584 -12.63 22.09 6.75
CA SER A 584 -12.76 23.53 6.49
C SER A 584 -11.54 24.07 5.74
N TRP A 585 -11.61 24.03 4.42
CA TRP A 585 -10.55 24.47 3.51
C TRP A 585 -10.64 25.94 3.12
N TYR A 586 -9.48 26.58 2.96
CA TYR A 586 -9.35 27.93 2.42
C TYR A 586 -8.15 28.06 1.48
N ARG A 587 -8.30 28.89 0.44
CA ARG A 587 -7.19 29.46 -0.34
C ARG A 587 -6.65 30.67 0.41
N ILE A 588 -5.33 30.80 0.51
CA ILE A 588 -4.73 31.97 1.14
C ILE A 588 -4.85 33.15 0.17
N SER A 589 -5.49 34.24 0.60
CA SER A 589 -5.66 35.43 -0.25
C SER A 589 -4.34 36.18 -0.44
N ASP A 590 -4.24 36.94 -1.53
CA ASP A 590 -3.04 37.73 -1.85
C ASP A 590 -2.68 38.73 -0.73
N ASP A 591 -3.68 39.29 -0.03
CA ASP A 591 -3.43 40.20 1.08
C ASP A 591 -2.98 39.48 2.36
N MET A 592 -3.19 38.17 2.47
CA MET A 592 -2.71 37.34 3.58
C MET A 592 -1.37 36.66 3.29
N ALA A 593 -0.89 36.69 2.04
CA ALA A 593 0.38 36.11 1.65
C ALA A 593 1.56 36.67 2.47
N PHE A 594 2.44 35.77 2.92
CA PHE A 594 3.62 36.05 3.74
C PHE A 594 3.34 36.67 5.11
N LYS A 595 2.08 36.73 5.55
CA LYS A 595 1.73 37.09 6.92
C LYS A 595 1.84 35.88 7.85
N THR A 596 2.02 36.16 9.13
CA THR A 596 1.91 35.18 10.20
C THR A 596 0.59 35.41 10.93
N ILE A 597 -0.20 34.35 11.12
CA ILE A 597 -1.40 34.37 11.97
C ILE A 597 -1.13 33.59 13.26
N SER A 598 -1.88 33.90 14.31
CA SER A 598 -1.89 33.16 15.57
C SER A 598 -3.24 32.49 15.76
N VAL A 599 -3.22 31.20 16.13
CA VAL A 599 -4.42 30.37 16.30
C VAL A 599 -4.62 29.90 17.74
N GLU A 600 -5.86 29.93 18.20
CA GLU A 600 -6.33 29.23 19.41
C GLU A 600 -7.24 28.10 18.94
N ARG A 601 -6.85 26.84 19.20
CA ARG A 601 -7.54 25.64 18.70
C ARG A 601 -7.91 24.68 19.83
N PRO A 602 -8.98 23.87 19.69
CA PRO A 602 -9.29 22.80 20.64
C PRO A 602 -8.30 21.64 20.51
N GLU A 603 -8.31 20.72 21.48
CA GLU A 603 -7.40 19.57 21.50
C GLU A 603 -7.61 18.63 20.31
N ASN A 604 -8.87 18.24 20.03
CA ASN A 604 -9.26 17.39 18.91
C ASN A 604 -9.38 18.20 17.61
N SER A 605 -8.28 18.83 17.19
CA SER A 605 -8.22 19.56 15.94
C SER A 605 -6.85 19.55 15.31
N THR A 606 -6.83 19.64 13.98
CA THR A 606 -5.62 19.70 13.18
C THR A 606 -5.66 20.89 12.22
N ILE A 607 -4.50 21.49 12.02
CA ILE A 607 -4.30 22.51 10.97
C ILE A 607 -3.15 22.06 10.10
N CYS A 608 -3.37 22.06 8.78
CA CYS A 608 -2.33 21.81 7.79
C CYS A 608 -2.23 22.98 6.81
N ILE A 609 -1.01 23.33 6.40
CA ILE A 609 -0.73 24.39 5.42
C ILE A 609 0.08 23.82 4.27
N TYR A 610 -0.30 24.19 3.06
CA TYR A 610 0.30 23.74 1.83
C TYR A 610 0.70 24.92 0.97
N ASN A 611 1.77 24.78 0.18
CA ASN A 611 2.13 25.78 -0.80
C ASN A 611 1.28 25.68 -2.08
N LYS A 612 1.50 26.58 -3.03
CA LYS A 612 0.82 26.59 -4.34
C LYS A 612 1.10 25.37 -5.23
N TYR A 613 2.08 24.56 -4.85
CA TYR A 613 2.44 23.29 -5.50
C TYR A 613 1.88 22.07 -4.75
N PHE A 614 0.99 22.30 -3.78
CA PHE A 614 0.31 21.26 -2.98
C PHE A 614 1.22 20.51 -2.00
N GLU A 615 2.44 21.02 -1.76
CA GLU A 615 3.37 20.42 -0.80
C GLU A 615 3.01 20.87 0.62
N LEU A 616 2.93 19.93 1.55
CA LEU A 616 2.70 20.21 2.97
C LEU A 616 3.90 20.97 3.56
N LEU A 617 3.65 22.17 4.10
CA LEU A 617 4.64 23.00 4.77
C LEU A 617 4.55 22.92 6.30
N TYR A 618 3.35 22.73 6.83
CA TYR A 618 3.10 22.72 8.27
C TYR A 618 1.93 21.80 8.60
N THR A 619 2.04 21.09 9.72
CA THR A 619 0.95 20.33 10.34
C THR A 619 1.06 20.39 11.86
N THR A 620 -0.07 20.42 12.54
CA THR A 620 -0.13 20.33 14.01
C THR A 620 0.20 18.94 14.56
N HIS A 621 0.34 17.91 13.71
CA HIS A 621 0.82 16.58 14.10
C HIS A 621 2.33 16.54 14.43
N VAL A 622 3.05 17.63 14.19
CA VAL A 622 4.38 17.80 14.76
C VAL A 622 4.22 18.07 16.25
N THR A 623 4.79 17.24 17.12
CA THR A 623 4.59 17.27 18.59
C THR A 623 4.86 18.63 19.27
N ASN A 624 5.66 19.50 18.65
CA ASN A 624 5.96 20.85 19.13
C ASN A 624 5.50 21.94 18.13
N ALA A 625 4.42 21.68 17.40
CA ALA A 625 3.88 22.62 16.43
C ALA A 625 3.50 23.96 17.11
N LYS A 626 3.94 25.06 16.49
CA LYS A 626 3.67 26.41 16.99
C LYS A 626 2.25 26.84 16.61
N ASN A 627 1.64 27.68 17.45
CA ASN A 627 0.36 28.33 17.12
C ASN A 627 0.52 29.56 16.21
N GLU A 628 1.76 29.93 15.88
CA GLU A 628 2.09 30.98 14.92
C GLU A 628 2.32 30.32 13.55
N LEU A 629 1.49 30.68 12.57
CA LEU A 629 1.40 30.03 11.29
C LEU A 629 1.78 31.01 10.17
N ASP A 630 2.87 30.70 9.46
CA ASP A 630 3.27 31.47 8.28
C ASP A 630 2.43 31.06 7.07
N LEU A 631 1.83 32.04 6.40
CA LEU A 631 0.95 31.83 5.27
C LEU A 631 1.71 31.96 3.94
N PRO A 632 1.89 30.87 3.16
CA PRO A 632 2.54 30.95 1.86
C PRO A 632 1.68 31.66 0.81
N GLU A 633 2.32 32.41 -0.09
CA GLU A 633 1.67 33.01 -1.26
C GLU A 633 1.04 31.92 -2.16
N GLY A 634 -0.24 32.12 -2.50
CA GLY A 634 -1.00 31.20 -3.35
C GLY A 634 -1.20 29.80 -2.75
N GLY A 635 -0.95 29.64 -1.44
CA GLY A 635 -1.11 28.37 -0.76
C GLY A 635 -2.51 28.10 -0.24
N TYR A 636 -2.62 27.03 0.54
CA TYR A 636 -3.87 26.50 1.06
C TYR A 636 -3.72 26.19 2.54
N ILE A 637 -4.82 26.29 3.27
CA ILE A 637 -4.90 25.93 4.68
C ILE A 637 -6.19 25.17 4.91
N VAL A 638 -6.11 24.12 5.74
CA VAL A 638 -7.27 23.34 6.18
C VAL A 638 -7.33 23.33 7.69
N PHE A 639 -8.53 23.52 8.21
CA PHE A 639 -8.87 23.35 9.62
C PHE A 639 -9.76 22.12 9.77
N LEU A 640 -9.36 21.22 10.65
CA LEU A 640 -10.03 19.93 10.87
C LEU A 640 -10.34 19.79 12.36
N GLY A 641 -11.44 19.14 12.71
CA GLY A 641 -11.76 18.82 14.09
C GLY A 641 -13.11 18.14 14.21
N GLU A 642 -13.72 18.27 15.38
CA GLU A 642 -15.01 17.67 15.69
C GLU A 642 -16.11 18.73 15.82
N ASP A 643 -17.37 18.27 15.71
CA ASP A 643 -18.55 19.13 15.84
C ASP A 643 -18.54 19.96 17.14
N GLY A 644 -18.78 21.26 17.00
CA GLY A 644 -18.78 22.21 18.11
C GLY A 644 -17.39 22.77 18.47
N GLY A 645 -16.32 22.25 17.87
CA GLY A 645 -14.99 22.85 17.93
C GLY A 645 -14.89 24.15 17.14
N ARG A 646 -14.03 25.08 17.57
CA ARG A 646 -13.76 26.34 16.85
C ARG A 646 -12.31 26.75 16.96
N VAL A 647 -11.73 27.20 15.85
CA VAL A 647 -10.40 27.81 15.81
C VAL A 647 -10.55 29.32 15.74
N LYS A 648 -9.98 30.05 16.71
CA LYS A 648 -9.92 31.52 16.64
C LYS A 648 -8.63 31.95 15.95
N ILE A 649 -8.72 32.95 15.09
CA ILE A 649 -7.62 33.46 14.28
C ILE A 649 -7.38 34.93 14.63
N SER A 650 -6.13 35.26 14.93
CA SER A 650 -5.66 36.63 15.21
C SER A 650 -4.38 36.93 14.44
N GLY A 651 -4.11 38.20 14.18
CA GLY A 651 -3.04 38.64 13.28
C GLY A 651 -3.54 39.65 12.27
#